data_AF-A0A935FQD6-F1
#
_entry.id   AF-A0A935FQD6-F1
#
_cell.length_a   1.000
_cell.length_b   1.000
_cell.length_c   1.000
_cell.angle_alpha   90.00
_cell.angle_beta   90.00
_cell.angle_gamma   90.00
#
_symmetry.space_group_name_H-M   'P 1'
#
loop_
_entity.id
_entity.type
_entity.pdbx_description
1 polymer ?
#
loop_
_entity_poly.entity_id
_entity_poly.type
_entity_poly.pdbx_seq_one_letter_code
_entity_poly.pdbx_strand_id
1 'polypeptide(L)'
;MSIRKSFSRSEKNISGSLYYTNFVPTYGNPPTDGYFVNYNFGTFTYYHQISVGRIPAYTVPEAQASVDKIIAYDQLSPQVWWKKFLSITGGGTRQEQQSFQGKSELLINSFIKPPPPSMNVERIYRSDSAGYITYNYKDSIKKEFDRGTQIVNFIGHAAAQDLEIGLEDPNTLNNGPRQPLVLSMTCFTGKTSEPNLRSFGEKFFIIPTKCAIGFVGTTGWSFSGIGDQFNGLMLKTFAQDSTRPIGEMVTYASQQISSDSLSFASRNTINCYNLIGDPATKLKISNTPEFDIRENDYVLSNPFPALRETIALSVYPRNLGTFADSVKLRFNLKKEGVTISRKDTLIRSFSYIDTLTHFFSVDSNGSYAMTVVIDPDRRFQQTFTNNDSITIPLTLRNLSYTPIRPLNNALLKSASFRFTGLNPNIDVATNNVKVILQIDTTRLFNSPVSQTFNTSTFTGISTGFDVNLPVTETNTLYYLRTNALINNDSSGWSETRNLIYNPGAGDESVSDSAYTIYTARREQFGLQNLVNVRATENGFELGSFTGNLYAKSYGSNGPEASYFTINNINYYSDGGSNVGLNIAKIKKLTGQVPEIRHFRMNTAASSDSVLAFLNTFDTTHYIMTYIASYVPDSDSMRSNAKAKFREFGSTQIDSVRRFDQFDTWVFFGYLGAQPGDACDRFHRFTSNFVWTPLDCQLTPQFSQTLGTITQTFGNADAWRNFSWDQTLTPGNNISFDIFGLSRDNNQPVALASGITSNQFVSIDTIDSYAYPSIRLDAKLSIDTLNGQNSPVFKSTSVRYVPPAEIAPDNYSFTASDTMVQEGDSLSFSVNYYNIGFKDVQQYVNKWYVKNQGIETVLRTDTISNALMIDSGRTSSVSFSTSGLRDIKIKIDTMDLYFETSLIGNANELFPFNNTAITSFIVEGDTVNPLIEVTYDGKQILNGDYVQKNPVIMLKFFDDSRMVISDTSNVKVFLDNRYVPYVINGMPNPELEIEFPDNMFFQALVTYKPNLAPGQRRLRFLATDNTGNFADSIVNTVVVNTDLSIIDIANYPNPMKTETNFMFNLSGEFNPTSCRVKIFTTAGRLIKTIDAPANVGYNSIYWDGKDDDGDFIANGTYLYKFIIQGNSQIETSIQKLAVLR
;
A
#
# COMPACT_ATOMS: atom_id res chain seq x y z
N MET A 1 -42.20 11.18 50.70
CA MET A 1 -42.57 12.14 49.64
C MET A 1 -43.26 11.35 48.52
N SER A 2 -44.55 11.57 48.28
CA SER A 2 -45.31 10.87 47.23
C SER A 2 -44.77 11.28 45.84
N ILE A 3 -44.20 10.36 45.07
CA ILE A 3 -43.73 10.60 43.70
C ILE A 3 -44.94 10.89 42.80
N ARG A 4 -45.31 12.16 42.63
CA ARG A 4 -46.36 12.57 41.68
C ARG A 4 -45.70 12.83 40.32
N LYS A 5 -45.95 11.94 39.34
CA LYS A 5 -45.72 12.20 37.91
C LYS A 5 -46.42 13.52 37.52
N SER A 6 -45.70 14.51 37.03
CA SER A 6 -46.23 15.86 36.70
C SER A 6 -46.73 15.95 35.26
N PHE A 7 -47.93 15.43 35.01
CA PHE A 7 -48.74 15.72 33.81
C PHE A 7 -50.22 15.77 34.19
N SER A 8 -51.04 16.44 33.38
CA SER A 8 -52.48 16.61 33.62
C SER A 8 -53.16 15.24 33.84
N ARG A 9 -54.16 15.18 34.73
CA ARG A 9 -54.83 13.91 35.12
C ARG A 9 -55.54 13.23 33.93
N SER A 10 -55.79 13.95 32.85
CA SER A 10 -56.46 13.48 31.62
C SER A 10 -55.56 12.67 30.68
N GLU A 11 -54.24 12.89 30.69
CA GLU A 11 -53.32 12.24 29.72
C GLU A 11 -52.80 10.87 30.21
N LYS A 12 -52.91 10.60 31.53
CA LYS A 12 -52.41 9.37 32.17
C LYS A 12 -53.23 8.10 31.92
N ASN A 13 -54.45 8.22 31.41
CA ASN A 13 -55.44 7.12 31.34
C ASN A 13 -55.84 6.72 29.91
N ILE A 14 -55.11 7.18 28.88
CA ILE A 14 -55.39 6.81 27.49
C ILE A 14 -54.71 5.48 27.18
N SER A 15 -55.48 4.39 27.15
CA SER A 15 -54.99 3.08 26.67
C SER A 15 -54.58 3.22 25.19
N GLY A 16 -53.27 3.16 24.92
CA GLY A 16 -52.70 3.31 23.57
C GLY A 16 -51.72 4.47 23.37
N SER A 17 -51.52 5.34 24.37
CA SER A 17 -50.51 6.40 24.29
C SER A 17 -49.09 5.86 24.55
N LEU A 18 -48.07 6.49 23.93
CA LEU A 18 -46.65 6.16 24.16
C LEU A 18 -46.26 6.30 25.65
N TYR A 19 -47.00 7.13 26.38
CA TYR A 19 -46.84 7.32 27.83
C TYR A 19 -47.18 6.09 28.66
N TYR A 20 -48.18 5.29 28.27
CA TYR A 20 -48.54 4.06 28.97
C TYR A 20 -47.42 3.01 28.89
N THR A 21 -46.62 3.07 27.83
CA THR A 21 -45.47 2.18 27.55
C THR A 21 -44.12 2.76 27.98
N ASN A 22 -44.06 3.97 28.54
CA ASN A 22 -42.80 4.57 29.01
C ASN A 22 -42.43 4.04 30.40
N PHE A 23 -41.38 3.21 30.44
CA PHE A 23 -40.90 2.54 31.66
C PHE A 23 -40.12 3.45 32.62
N VAL A 24 -39.68 4.63 32.18
CA VAL A 24 -38.81 5.51 32.98
C VAL A 24 -39.56 6.80 33.36
N PRO A 25 -39.87 7.02 34.65
CA PRO A 25 -40.61 8.21 35.09
C PRO A 25 -39.83 9.50 34.80
N THR A 26 -40.55 10.61 34.61
CA THR A 26 -39.98 11.96 34.45
C THR A 26 -40.55 12.90 35.53
N TYR A 27 -39.83 13.98 35.83
CA TYR A 27 -40.17 14.94 36.88
C TYR A 27 -40.20 16.39 36.33
N GLY A 28 -41.09 17.24 36.84
CA GLY A 28 -41.23 18.64 36.43
C GLY A 28 -42.19 18.89 35.25
N ASN A 29 -42.46 20.17 34.98
CA ASN A 29 -43.14 20.65 33.77
C ASN A 29 -42.37 21.89 33.26
N PRO A 30 -41.61 21.81 32.15
CA PRO A 30 -41.47 20.67 31.22
C PRO A 30 -40.82 19.43 31.88
N PRO A 31 -41.03 18.21 31.34
CA PRO A 31 -40.43 16.97 31.87
C PRO A 31 -38.91 17.04 31.82
N THR A 32 -38.20 16.62 32.86
CA THR A 32 -36.72 16.69 32.92
C THR A 32 -36.14 15.62 33.86
N ASP A 33 -34.89 15.22 33.56
CA ASP A 33 -34.08 14.35 34.42
C ASP A 33 -33.13 15.11 35.35
N GLY A 34 -32.87 16.38 35.07
CA GLY A 34 -31.95 17.20 35.87
C GLY A 34 -32.36 17.32 37.34
N TYR A 35 -33.66 17.30 37.63
CA TYR A 35 -34.15 17.30 39.01
C TYR A 35 -33.84 16.01 39.78
N PHE A 36 -33.66 14.86 39.11
CA PHE A 36 -33.29 13.62 39.82
C PHE A 36 -31.88 13.67 40.37
N VAL A 37 -31.01 14.46 39.74
CA VAL A 37 -29.60 14.63 40.15
C VAL A 37 -29.34 15.95 40.85
N ASN A 38 -30.41 16.63 41.27
CA ASN A 38 -30.36 17.87 42.04
C ASN A 38 -30.84 17.62 43.47
N TYR A 39 -29.92 17.23 44.34
CA TYR A 39 -30.18 16.87 45.72
C TYR A 39 -29.40 17.73 46.72
N ASN A 40 -29.06 18.97 46.36
CA ASN A 40 -28.38 19.92 47.25
C ASN A 40 -29.34 20.47 48.32
N PHE A 41 -29.65 19.64 49.31
CA PHE A 41 -30.64 19.93 50.35
C PHE A 41 -30.28 21.20 51.14
N GLY A 42 -31.25 22.12 51.28
CA GLY A 42 -31.09 23.33 52.11
C GLY A 42 -30.52 24.55 51.39
N THR A 43 -30.27 24.48 50.07
CA THR A 43 -29.83 25.63 49.26
C THR A 43 -30.84 25.93 48.14
N PHE A 44 -30.85 27.16 47.64
CA PHE A 44 -31.66 27.55 46.46
C PHE A 44 -30.89 27.43 45.13
N THR A 45 -29.75 26.73 45.14
CA THR A 45 -28.83 26.61 44.00
C THR A 45 -29.05 25.28 43.27
N TYR A 46 -29.39 25.34 41.97
CA TYR A 46 -29.67 24.15 41.15
C TYR A 46 -28.47 23.82 40.25
N TYR A 47 -28.02 22.56 40.26
CA TYR A 47 -27.04 22.00 39.31
C TYR A 47 -27.04 20.47 39.38
N HIS A 48 -26.43 19.78 38.42
CA HIS A 48 -26.30 18.33 38.44
C HIS A 48 -25.12 17.91 39.33
N GLN A 49 -25.39 17.06 40.31
CA GLN A 49 -24.35 16.53 41.22
C GLN A 49 -23.85 15.15 40.78
N ILE A 50 -24.58 14.47 39.90
CA ILE A 50 -24.19 13.20 39.27
C ILE A 50 -24.52 13.32 37.78
N SER A 51 -23.68 12.74 36.94
CA SER A 51 -23.95 12.58 35.51
C SER A 51 -25.17 11.69 35.28
N VAL A 52 -26.17 12.23 34.58
CA VAL A 52 -27.40 11.53 34.23
C VAL A 52 -27.58 11.52 32.72
N GLY A 53 -28.02 10.37 32.20
CA GLY A 53 -28.50 10.21 30.84
C GLY A 53 -29.66 9.24 30.80
N ARG A 54 -30.46 9.30 29.74
CA ARG A 54 -31.67 8.50 29.57
C ARG A 54 -31.61 7.66 28.30
N ILE A 55 -31.87 6.36 28.43
CA ILE A 55 -32.21 5.49 27.30
C ILE A 55 -33.75 5.50 27.14
N PRO A 56 -34.32 6.17 26.12
CA PRO A 56 -35.76 6.40 25.97
C PRO A 56 -36.45 5.22 25.26
N ALA A 57 -36.26 4.01 25.77
CA ALA A 57 -36.86 2.80 25.20
C ALA A 57 -38.30 2.60 25.69
N TYR A 58 -39.20 2.27 24.77
CA TYR A 58 -40.60 1.90 25.09
C TYR A 58 -40.85 0.40 24.98
N THR A 59 -39.86 -0.38 24.49
CA THR A 59 -39.91 -1.84 24.41
C THR A 59 -38.58 -2.44 24.82
N VAL A 60 -38.59 -3.71 25.25
CA VAL A 60 -37.36 -4.44 25.59
C VAL A 60 -36.39 -4.56 24.39
N PRO A 61 -36.83 -4.87 23.15
CA PRO A 61 -35.95 -4.89 21.99
C PRO A 61 -35.26 -3.55 21.70
N GLU A 62 -35.94 -2.43 21.90
CA GLU A 62 -35.34 -1.10 21.76
C GLU A 62 -34.26 -0.83 22.81
N ALA A 63 -34.48 -1.26 24.06
CA ALA A 63 -33.49 -1.15 25.12
C ALA A 63 -32.26 -2.00 24.81
N GLN A 64 -32.46 -3.26 24.38
CA GLN A 64 -31.37 -4.14 23.97
C GLN A 64 -30.57 -3.54 22.80
N ALA A 65 -31.25 -3.07 21.76
CA ALA A 65 -30.60 -2.43 20.62
C ALA A 65 -29.79 -1.18 20.99
N SER A 66 -30.25 -0.42 21.98
CA SER A 66 -29.50 0.73 22.50
C SER A 66 -28.24 0.31 23.24
N VAL A 67 -28.30 -0.78 24.02
CA VAL A 67 -27.13 -1.36 24.70
C VAL A 67 -26.13 -1.90 23.69
N ASP A 68 -26.60 -2.67 22.69
CA ASP A 68 -25.75 -3.24 21.64
C ASP A 68 -25.05 -2.14 20.85
N LYS A 69 -25.75 -1.03 20.57
CA LYS A 69 -25.18 0.17 19.96
C LYS A 69 -24.01 0.73 20.77
N ILE A 70 -24.20 0.90 22.09
CA ILE A 70 -23.16 1.45 22.99
C ILE A 70 -21.94 0.53 22.99
N ILE A 71 -22.14 -0.79 23.14
CA ILE A 71 -21.05 -1.77 23.13
C ILE A 71 -20.29 -1.76 21.78
N ALA A 72 -21.02 -1.73 20.66
CA ALA A 72 -20.42 -1.69 19.33
C ALA A 72 -19.61 -0.40 19.11
N TYR A 73 -20.11 0.74 19.59
CA TYR A 73 -19.38 2.00 19.56
C TYR A 73 -18.08 1.90 20.36
N ASP A 74 -18.12 1.29 21.55
CA ASP A 74 -16.94 1.15 22.41
C ASP A 74 -15.81 0.34 21.79
N GLN A 75 -16.12 -0.60 20.90
CA GLN A 75 -15.16 -1.49 20.23
C GLN A 75 -14.53 -0.92 18.96
N LEU A 76 -14.90 0.29 18.53
CA LEU A 76 -14.35 0.89 17.29
C LEU A 76 -12.85 1.20 17.41
N SER A 77 -12.09 0.82 16.38
CA SER A 77 -10.70 1.24 16.18
C SER A 77 -10.60 2.68 15.62
N PRO A 78 -9.44 3.36 15.76
CA PRO A 78 -9.22 4.70 15.26
C PRO A 78 -9.61 4.90 13.81
N GLN A 79 -10.42 5.92 13.58
CA GLN A 79 -10.98 6.24 12.28
C GLN A 79 -10.84 7.73 12.00
N VAL A 80 -10.71 8.07 10.72
CA VAL A 80 -10.58 9.44 10.24
C VAL A 80 -11.69 10.38 10.76
N TRP A 81 -12.92 9.86 10.92
CA TRP A 81 -14.07 10.66 11.36
C TRP A 81 -14.01 11.10 12.84
N TRP A 82 -13.15 10.48 13.67
CA TRP A 82 -12.95 10.84 15.09
C TRP A 82 -12.39 12.25 15.26
N LYS A 83 -11.69 12.76 14.25
CA LYS A 83 -11.13 14.12 14.22
C LYS A 83 -12.03 15.12 13.49
N LYS A 84 -13.29 14.78 13.20
CA LYS A 84 -14.24 15.68 12.53
C LYS A 84 -15.25 16.27 13.50
N PHE A 85 -15.52 17.56 13.33
CA PHE A 85 -16.56 18.32 14.03
C PHE A 85 -17.46 18.98 12.98
N LEU A 86 -18.77 18.80 13.10
CA LEU A 86 -19.75 19.40 12.20
C LEU A 86 -20.47 20.53 12.94
N SER A 87 -20.35 21.76 12.44
CA SER A 87 -21.08 22.91 12.97
C SER A 87 -22.18 23.35 12.03
N ILE A 88 -23.37 23.51 12.57
CA ILE A 88 -24.58 23.77 11.81
C ILE A 88 -25.31 24.98 12.40
N THR A 89 -25.65 25.96 11.57
CA THR A 89 -26.36 27.17 12.03
C THR A 89 -27.64 27.43 11.23
N GLY A 90 -28.71 27.79 11.95
CA GLY A 90 -30.02 28.17 11.41
C GLY A 90 -30.25 29.69 11.39
N GLY A 91 -31.50 30.11 11.58
CA GLY A 91 -31.89 31.52 11.72
C GLY A 91 -32.86 31.99 10.62
N GLY A 92 -33.96 32.60 11.06
CA GLY A 92 -35.02 33.09 10.18
C GLY A 92 -34.70 34.44 9.55
N THR A 93 -33.86 35.25 10.20
CA THR A 93 -33.40 36.55 9.70
C THR A 93 -31.89 36.57 9.46
N ARG A 94 -31.41 37.46 8.57
CA ARG A 94 -29.97 37.61 8.29
C ARG A 94 -29.15 38.00 9.52
N GLN A 95 -29.74 38.81 10.42
CA GLN A 95 -29.10 39.20 11.67
C GLN A 95 -28.92 38.02 12.63
N GLU A 96 -29.94 37.16 12.75
CA GLU A 96 -29.86 35.92 13.54
C GLU A 96 -28.85 34.94 12.96
N GLN A 97 -28.86 34.73 11.64
CA GLN A 97 -27.89 33.89 10.94
C GLN A 97 -26.45 34.34 11.25
N GLN A 98 -26.16 35.64 11.10
CA GLN A 98 -24.85 36.21 11.42
C GLN A 98 -24.47 36.03 12.90
N SER A 99 -25.43 36.18 13.81
CA SER A 99 -25.20 35.96 15.25
C SER A 99 -24.84 34.51 15.56
N PHE A 100 -25.59 33.54 15.03
CA PHE A 100 -25.33 32.11 15.24
C PHE A 100 -24.01 31.67 14.61
N GLN A 101 -23.70 32.15 13.39
CA GLN A 101 -22.42 31.91 12.75
C GLN A 101 -21.26 32.47 13.58
N GLY A 102 -21.37 33.71 14.06
CA GLY A 102 -20.35 34.32 14.93
C GLY A 102 -20.11 33.54 16.21
N LYS A 103 -21.18 33.09 16.87
CA LYS A 103 -21.08 32.23 18.07
C LYS A 103 -20.43 30.88 17.76
N SER A 104 -20.84 30.24 16.66
CA SER A 104 -20.25 28.99 16.20
C SER A 104 -18.74 29.13 15.96
N GLU A 105 -18.30 30.18 15.26
CA GLU A 105 -16.86 30.42 15.05
C GLU A 105 -16.10 30.68 16.35
N LEU A 106 -16.69 31.41 17.31
CA LEU A 106 -16.07 31.61 18.62
C LEU A 106 -15.84 30.27 19.33
N LEU A 107 -16.83 29.37 19.33
CA LEU A 107 -16.70 28.04 19.95
C LEU A 107 -15.65 27.18 19.24
N ILE A 108 -15.67 27.17 17.90
CA ILE A 108 -14.72 26.43 17.09
C ILE A 108 -13.29 26.87 17.37
N ASN A 109 -13.05 28.19 17.35
CA ASN A 109 -11.72 28.76 17.53
C ASN A 109 -11.22 28.70 18.98
N SER A 110 -12.12 28.55 19.95
CA SER A 110 -11.75 28.44 21.37
C SER A 110 -11.47 27.01 21.82
N PHE A 111 -12.22 26.02 21.31
CA PHE A 111 -12.21 24.67 21.90
C PHE A 111 -12.00 23.53 20.91
N ILE A 112 -12.23 23.72 19.60
CA ILE A 112 -12.23 22.62 18.63
C ILE A 112 -10.95 22.57 17.78
N LYS A 113 -10.57 23.72 17.20
CA LYS A 113 -9.34 23.84 16.41
C LYS A 113 -8.06 23.86 17.25
N PRO A 114 -8.01 24.56 18.42
CA PRO A 114 -6.81 24.55 19.23
C PRO A 114 -6.47 23.15 19.77
N PRO A 115 -5.20 22.87 20.11
CA PRO A 115 -4.85 21.74 20.95
C PRO A 115 -5.61 21.80 22.29
N PRO A 116 -5.90 20.66 22.94
CA PRO A 116 -5.59 19.28 22.53
C PRO A 116 -6.41 18.64 21.38
N PRO A 117 -7.70 18.98 21.14
CA PRO A 117 -8.53 18.26 20.16
C PRO A 117 -8.06 18.38 18.71
N SER A 118 -7.62 19.58 18.29
CA SER A 118 -7.13 19.83 16.93
C SER A 118 -7.96 19.18 15.83
N MET A 119 -9.28 19.38 15.87
CA MET A 119 -10.22 18.71 14.96
C MET A 119 -10.37 19.47 13.65
N ASN A 120 -10.65 18.73 12.58
CA ASN A 120 -11.13 19.28 11.33
C ASN A 120 -12.60 19.67 11.45
N VAL A 121 -12.98 20.83 10.90
CA VAL A 121 -14.28 21.44 11.13
C VAL A 121 -15.02 21.66 9.82
N GLU A 122 -16.17 21.00 9.69
CA GLU A 122 -17.12 21.27 8.60
C GLU A 122 -18.22 22.22 9.04
N ARG A 123 -18.62 23.11 8.12
CA ARG A 123 -19.56 24.19 8.37
C ARG A 123 -20.74 24.11 7.42
N ILE A 124 -21.94 24.02 7.98
CA ILE A 124 -23.19 24.14 7.24
C ILE A 124 -23.92 25.35 7.82
N TYR A 125 -23.61 26.53 7.28
CA TYR A 125 -24.15 27.79 7.76
C TYR A 125 -25.22 28.32 6.84
N ARG A 126 -26.43 28.55 7.38
CA ARG A 126 -27.50 29.16 6.61
C ARG A 126 -27.16 30.60 6.25
N SER A 127 -27.32 30.96 4.98
CA SER A 127 -27.01 32.32 4.48
C SER A 127 -28.04 32.88 3.49
N ASP A 128 -29.26 32.33 3.46
CA ASP A 128 -30.28 32.74 2.49
C ASP A 128 -30.86 34.15 2.79
N SER A 129 -31.24 34.85 1.71
CA SER A 129 -31.92 36.16 1.80
C SER A 129 -33.44 35.98 1.79
N ALA A 130 -34.13 36.62 2.74
CA ALA A 130 -35.60 36.72 2.80
C ALA A 130 -36.40 35.42 3.00
N GLY A 131 -35.86 34.43 3.73
CA GLY A 131 -36.64 33.29 4.25
C GLY A 131 -36.90 32.13 3.27
N TYR A 132 -36.42 32.22 2.03
CA TYR A 132 -36.44 31.09 1.09
C TYR A 132 -35.16 30.29 1.20
N ILE A 133 -35.27 28.97 1.35
CA ILE A 133 -34.10 28.08 1.33
C ILE A 133 -33.61 28.01 -0.12
N THR A 134 -32.45 28.60 -0.40
CA THR A 134 -31.85 28.64 -1.76
C THR A 134 -30.74 27.60 -1.95
N TYR A 135 -30.32 26.96 -0.86
CA TYR A 135 -29.28 25.94 -0.84
C TYR A 135 -29.82 24.65 -0.21
N ASN A 136 -29.36 23.50 -0.70
CA ASN A 136 -29.82 22.19 -0.23
C ASN A 136 -29.13 21.77 1.08
N TYR A 137 -29.45 22.46 2.18
CA TYR A 137 -28.87 22.18 3.50
C TYR A 137 -29.17 20.76 3.98
N LYS A 138 -30.37 20.23 3.68
CA LYS A 138 -30.80 18.88 4.04
C LYS A 138 -29.81 17.83 3.53
N ASP A 139 -29.50 17.84 2.24
CA ASP A 139 -28.59 16.85 1.66
C ASP A 139 -27.14 17.05 2.12
N SER A 140 -26.70 18.30 2.31
CA SER A 140 -25.38 18.58 2.88
C SER A 140 -25.24 18.05 4.31
N ILE A 141 -26.27 18.19 5.15
CA ILE A 141 -26.27 17.64 6.51
C ILE A 141 -26.23 16.12 6.46
N LYS A 142 -27.09 15.48 5.66
CA LYS A 142 -27.08 14.02 5.49
C LYS A 142 -25.71 13.51 5.05
N LYS A 143 -25.12 14.16 4.03
CA LYS A 143 -23.80 13.83 3.51
C LYS A 143 -22.71 13.87 4.58
N GLU A 144 -22.70 14.89 5.43
CA GLU A 144 -21.69 14.99 6.49
C GLU A 144 -21.92 14.02 7.65
N PHE A 145 -23.18 13.72 8.00
CA PHE A 145 -23.48 12.61 8.91
C PHE A 145 -22.97 11.28 8.33
N ASP A 146 -23.28 10.98 7.06
CA ASP A 146 -22.93 9.73 6.39
C ASP A 146 -21.40 9.53 6.28
N ARG A 147 -20.67 10.63 6.06
CA ARG A 147 -19.19 10.68 6.11
C ARG A 147 -18.61 10.42 7.51
N GLY A 148 -19.41 10.58 8.55
CA GLY A 148 -19.04 10.45 9.95
C GLY A 148 -18.44 11.72 10.54
N THR A 149 -18.81 12.00 11.78
CA THR A 149 -18.28 13.10 12.60
C THR A 149 -18.35 12.73 14.08
N GLN A 150 -17.48 13.29 14.91
CA GLN A 150 -17.42 12.99 16.34
C GLN A 150 -18.46 13.79 17.13
N ILE A 151 -18.65 15.06 16.76
CA ILE A 151 -19.63 15.96 17.36
C ILE A 151 -20.36 16.72 16.25
N VAL A 152 -21.69 16.81 16.40
CA VAL A 152 -22.54 17.69 15.61
C VAL A 152 -23.06 18.78 16.54
N ASN A 153 -22.74 20.03 16.25
CA ASN A 153 -23.20 21.17 17.03
C ASN A 153 -24.19 21.99 16.21
N PHE A 154 -25.44 22.07 16.66
CA PHE A 154 -26.50 22.83 16.02
C PHE A 154 -26.90 24.04 16.86
N ILE A 155 -26.87 25.24 16.27
CA ILE A 155 -27.34 26.50 16.86
C ILE A 155 -28.39 27.12 15.93
N GLY A 156 -29.64 27.19 16.35
CA GLY A 156 -30.73 27.71 15.53
C GLY A 156 -32.11 27.44 16.13
N HIS A 157 -33.15 27.45 15.29
CA HIS A 157 -34.52 27.12 15.70
C HIS A 157 -34.87 25.66 15.37
N ALA A 158 -35.82 25.11 16.09
CA ALA A 158 -36.35 23.77 15.89
C ALA A 158 -37.74 23.66 16.51
N ALA A 159 -38.49 22.67 16.05
CA ALA A 159 -39.64 22.14 16.77
C ALA A 159 -39.29 20.75 17.34
N ALA A 160 -40.26 20.10 17.98
CA ALA A 160 -40.02 18.86 18.71
C ALA A 160 -39.58 17.68 17.82
N GLN A 161 -39.77 17.75 16.49
CA GLN A 161 -39.52 16.65 15.54
C GLN A 161 -38.54 16.98 14.41
N ASP A 162 -38.09 18.22 14.28
CA ASP A 162 -37.33 18.68 13.12
C ASP A 162 -36.49 19.94 13.44
N LEU A 163 -35.40 20.10 12.70
CA LEU A 163 -34.60 21.32 12.70
C LEU A 163 -35.11 22.27 11.61
N GLU A 164 -35.08 23.58 11.86
CA GLU A 164 -35.49 24.63 10.91
C GLU A 164 -34.87 24.49 9.51
N ILE A 165 -33.70 23.86 9.42
CA ILE A 165 -32.91 23.69 8.19
C ILE A 165 -33.16 22.35 7.47
N GLY A 166 -34.23 21.62 7.81
CA GLY A 166 -34.80 20.55 6.96
C GLY A 166 -34.38 19.11 7.27
N LEU A 167 -33.86 18.81 8.46
CA LEU A 167 -33.66 17.42 8.92
C LEU A 167 -34.86 16.98 9.76
N GLU A 168 -35.81 16.28 9.13
CA GLU A 168 -37.10 15.90 9.72
C GLU A 168 -37.15 14.41 10.16
N ASP A 169 -36.50 13.51 9.40
CA ASP A 169 -36.41 12.08 9.74
C ASP A 169 -34.96 11.59 9.77
N PRO A 170 -34.38 11.33 10.96
CA PRO A 170 -33.01 10.82 11.08
C PRO A 170 -32.85 9.41 10.53
N ASN A 171 -33.92 8.65 10.28
CA ASN A 171 -33.81 7.34 9.64
C ASN A 171 -33.30 7.42 8.18
N THR A 172 -33.30 8.62 7.59
CA THR A 172 -32.73 8.86 6.26
C THR A 172 -31.19 8.92 6.25
N LEU A 173 -30.54 8.90 7.42
CA LEU A 173 -29.08 8.84 7.56
C LEU A 173 -28.56 7.41 7.32
N ASN A 174 -27.36 7.31 6.77
CA ASN A 174 -26.65 6.07 6.43
C ASN A 174 -25.23 6.05 7.03
N ASN A 175 -25.01 6.77 8.13
CA ASN A 175 -23.71 6.90 8.79
C ASN A 175 -23.23 5.63 9.52
N GLY A 176 -24.08 4.60 9.63
CA GLY A 176 -23.73 3.31 10.22
C GLY A 176 -23.05 3.47 11.59
N PRO A 177 -21.89 2.83 11.84
CA PRO A 177 -21.20 2.92 13.13
C PRO A 177 -20.58 4.30 13.43
N ARG A 178 -20.60 5.26 12.49
CA ARG A 178 -20.00 6.60 12.64
C ARG A 178 -20.95 7.54 13.37
N GLN A 179 -21.20 7.26 14.64
CA GLN A 179 -22.29 7.85 15.42
C GLN A 179 -21.79 9.05 16.27
N PRO A 180 -22.10 10.31 15.91
CA PRO A 180 -21.69 11.48 16.70
C PRO A 180 -22.44 11.63 18.03
N LEU A 181 -21.88 12.46 18.90
CA LEU A 181 -22.65 13.22 19.88
C LEU A 181 -23.31 14.42 19.20
N VAL A 182 -24.63 14.56 19.34
CA VAL A 182 -25.37 15.71 18.82
C VAL A 182 -25.67 16.70 19.94
N LEU A 183 -25.18 17.94 19.80
CA LEU A 183 -25.46 19.07 20.67
C LEU A 183 -26.50 19.97 19.98
N SER A 184 -27.76 19.83 20.39
CA SER A 184 -28.90 20.54 19.80
C SER A 184 -29.27 21.75 20.64
N MET A 185 -28.64 22.90 20.37
CA MET A 185 -28.78 24.14 21.16
C MET A 185 -29.99 24.96 20.72
N THR A 186 -31.16 24.35 20.83
CA THR A 186 -32.43 24.88 20.34
C THR A 186 -33.58 24.38 21.22
N CYS A 187 -34.84 24.72 20.92
CA CYS A 187 -35.99 24.37 21.74
C CYS A 187 -36.52 22.95 21.48
N PHE A 188 -37.06 22.30 22.52
CA PHE A 188 -37.89 21.08 22.51
C PHE A 188 -37.35 19.79 21.86
N THR A 189 -36.14 19.75 21.31
CA THR A 189 -35.60 18.55 20.62
C THR A 189 -35.36 17.36 21.56
N GLY A 190 -35.18 17.61 22.86
CA GLY A 190 -34.88 16.60 23.89
C GLY A 190 -36.08 16.09 24.70
N LYS A 191 -37.33 16.36 24.30
CA LYS A 191 -38.55 16.13 25.10
C LYS A 191 -38.96 14.64 25.26
N THR A 192 -38.22 13.88 26.08
CA THR A 192 -38.25 12.39 26.22
C THR A 192 -39.46 11.74 26.89
N SER A 193 -40.64 12.38 26.90
CA SER A 193 -41.82 11.86 27.62
C SER A 193 -43.15 12.41 27.10
N GLU A 194 -43.21 12.74 25.81
CA GLU A 194 -44.44 13.24 25.20
C GLU A 194 -45.45 12.10 24.96
N PRO A 195 -46.74 12.29 25.29
CA PRO A 195 -47.72 11.21 25.23
C PRO A 195 -48.07 10.76 23.80
N ASN A 196 -47.94 11.66 22.82
CA ASN A 196 -48.45 11.46 21.46
C ASN A 196 -47.35 11.45 20.37
N LEU A 197 -46.09 11.68 20.72
CA LEU A 197 -44.99 11.72 19.75
C LEU A 197 -43.64 11.37 20.39
N ARG A 198 -42.72 10.78 19.61
CA ARG A 198 -41.29 10.72 19.97
C ARG A 198 -40.60 12.00 19.56
N SER A 199 -39.80 12.57 20.45
CA SER A 199 -39.00 13.75 20.14
C SER A 199 -37.88 13.42 19.15
N PHE A 200 -37.33 14.45 18.52
CA PHE A 200 -36.23 14.34 17.57
C PHE A 200 -35.04 13.59 18.17
N GLY A 201 -34.60 13.98 19.38
CA GLY A 201 -33.48 13.34 20.07
C GLY A 201 -33.70 11.86 20.42
N GLU A 202 -34.94 11.44 20.75
CA GLU A 202 -35.26 10.03 20.99
C GLU A 202 -35.07 9.19 19.72
N LYS A 203 -35.49 9.70 18.56
CA LYS A 203 -35.30 9.02 17.27
C LYS A 203 -33.82 8.86 16.92
N PHE A 204 -33.00 9.88 17.18
CA PHE A 204 -31.55 9.82 16.92
C PHE A 204 -30.82 8.72 17.70
N PHE A 205 -31.23 8.46 18.93
CA PHE A 205 -30.56 7.48 19.77
C PHE A 205 -31.14 6.06 19.61
N ILE A 206 -32.46 5.90 19.44
CA ILE A 206 -33.11 4.58 19.47
C ILE A 206 -32.87 3.71 18.22
N ILE A 207 -32.47 4.31 17.10
CA ILE A 207 -32.23 3.57 15.84
C ILE A 207 -30.94 2.73 15.97
N PRO A 208 -30.96 1.38 15.92
CA PRO A 208 -29.89 0.51 16.47
C PRO A 208 -28.48 0.72 15.89
N THR A 209 -28.35 1.05 14.59
CA THR A 209 -27.05 0.96 13.89
C THR A 209 -26.53 2.28 13.34
N LYS A 210 -27.22 3.40 13.56
CA LYS A 210 -26.91 4.69 12.90
C LYS A 210 -27.41 5.89 13.72
N CYS A 211 -27.35 7.08 13.11
CA CYS A 211 -27.71 8.36 13.72
C CYS A 211 -26.69 8.78 14.81
N ALA A 212 -27.05 8.82 16.10
CA ALA A 212 -26.17 9.34 17.15
C ALA A 212 -25.89 8.31 18.26
N ILE A 213 -24.74 8.48 18.94
CA ILE A 213 -24.39 7.74 20.15
C ILE A 213 -24.86 8.46 21.42
N GLY A 214 -25.11 9.77 21.31
CA GLY A 214 -25.70 10.57 22.36
C GLY A 214 -26.32 11.84 21.78
N PHE A 215 -27.34 12.37 22.45
CA PHE A 215 -28.05 13.57 22.02
C PHE A 215 -28.34 14.46 23.23
N VAL A 216 -27.78 15.67 23.24
CA VAL A 216 -28.07 16.69 24.25
C VAL A 216 -29.03 17.70 23.64
N GLY A 217 -30.22 17.81 24.22
CA GLY A 217 -31.25 18.74 23.76
C GLY A 217 -32.18 19.14 24.90
N THR A 218 -32.88 20.26 24.72
CA THR A 218 -33.78 20.76 25.78
C THR A 218 -35.17 20.12 25.71
N THR A 219 -35.80 19.90 26.87
CA THR A 219 -37.21 19.48 26.97
C THR A 219 -38.20 20.65 26.93
N GLY A 220 -37.70 21.88 27.05
CA GLY A 220 -38.49 23.11 27.14
C GLY A 220 -37.96 24.23 26.25
N TRP A 221 -38.03 25.46 26.75
CA TRP A 221 -37.44 26.62 26.08
C TRP A 221 -35.92 26.58 26.17
N SER A 222 -35.24 26.95 25.09
CA SER A 222 -33.83 27.33 25.10
C SER A 222 -33.72 28.85 25.12
N PHE A 223 -32.85 29.39 25.97
CA PHE A 223 -32.64 30.83 26.11
C PHE A 223 -31.31 31.23 25.47
N SER A 224 -31.37 32.14 24.51
CA SER A 224 -30.17 32.71 23.88
C SER A 224 -29.29 33.40 24.93
N GLY A 225 -27.96 33.26 24.81
CA GLY A 225 -27.02 33.66 25.85
C GLY A 225 -26.64 32.51 26.79
N ILE A 226 -27.53 32.13 27.71
CA ILE A 226 -27.21 31.08 28.72
C ILE A 226 -27.12 29.68 28.11
N GLY A 227 -27.93 29.37 27.08
CA GLY A 227 -27.81 28.12 26.32
C GLY A 227 -26.51 28.06 25.51
N ASP A 228 -26.07 29.20 24.95
CA ASP A 228 -24.78 29.29 24.25
C ASP A 228 -23.60 29.12 25.21
N GLN A 229 -23.71 29.68 26.43
CA GLN A 229 -22.73 29.48 27.49
C GLN A 229 -22.67 28.01 27.92
N PHE A 230 -23.82 27.35 28.08
CA PHE A 230 -23.90 25.92 28.39
C PHE A 230 -23.21 25.09 27.31
N ASN A 231 -23.46 25.39 26.03
CA ASN A 231 -22.78 24.76 24.90
C ASN A 231 -21.25 24.94 24.98
N GLY A 232 -20.79 26.17 25.19
CA GLY A 232 -19.37 26.47 25.30
C GLY A 232 -18.69 25.75 26.45
N LEU A 233 -19.37 25.58 27.58
CA LEU A 233 -18.85 24.83 28.73
C LEU A 233 -18.75 23.32 28.44
N MET A 234 -19.71 22.74 27.71
CA MET A 234 -19.61 21.35 27.26
C MET A 234 -18.42 21.16 26.32
N LEU A 235 -18.27 22.00 25.30
CA LEU A 235 -17.16 21.93 24.35
C LEU A 235 -15.80 22.21 25.01
N LYS A 236 -15.76 23.12 26.01
CA LYS A 236 -14.58 23.34 26.84
C LYS A 236 -14.18 22.07 27.60
N THR A 237 -15.15 21.36 28.18
CA THR A 237 -14.90 20.11 28.90
C THR A 237 -14.33 19.05 27.97
N PHE A 238 -14.94 18.87 26.79
CA PHE A 238 -14.40 17.98 25.75
C PHE A 238 -12.95 18.30 25.37
N ALA A 239 -12.61 19.60 25.31
CA ALA A 239 -11.27 20.05 24.97
C ALA A 239 -10.23 19.82 26.08
N GLN A 240 -10.65 19.77 27.34
CA GLN A 240 -9.76 19.76 28.51
C GLN A 240 -9.67 18.41 29.23
N ASP A 241 -10.67 17.54 29.09
CA ASP A 241 -10.76 16.28 29.83
C ASP A 241 -10.03 15.11 29.13
N SER A 242 -9.34 14.29 29.92
CA SER A 242 -8.62 13.08 29.50
C SER A 242 -9.46 11.81 29.58
N THR A 243 -10.76 11.89 29.84
CA THR A 243 -11.65 10.72 29.93
C THR A 243 -12.89 10.87 29.05
N ARG A 244 -13.33 12.11 28.80
CA ARG A 244 -14.42 12.54 27.89
C ARG A 244 -15.74 11.75 27.95
N PRO A 245 -16.30 11.38 29.13
CA PRO A 245 -17.65 10.84 29.19
C PRO A 245 -18.67 11.95 28.89
N ILE A 246 -19.69 11.63 28.09
CA ILE A 246 -20.67 12.64 27.65
C ILE A 246 -21.42 13.23 28.85
N GLY A 247 -21.74 12.42 29.86
CA GLY A 247 -22.45 12.87 31.06
C GLY A 247 -21.68 13.90 31.88
N GLU A 248 -20.36 13.80 31.95
CA GLU A 248 -19.52 14.76 32.69
C GLU A 248 -19.50 16.13 32.02
N MET A 249 -19.57 16.19 30.69
CA MET A 249 -19.68 17.46 29.95
C MET A 249 -20.94 18.23 30.36
N VAL A 250 -22.09 17.54 30.44
CA VAL A 250 -23.39 18.13 30.85
C VAL A 250 -23.36 18.54 32.32
N THR A 251 -22.83 17.67 33.18
CA THR A 251 -22.70 17.93 34.63
C THR A 251 -21.83 19.15 34.90
N TYR A 252 -20.65 19.23 34.30
CA TYR A 252 -19.74 20.35 34.45
C TYR A 252 -20.38 21.66 33.97
N ALA A 253 -21.00 21.66 32.79
CA ALA A 253 -21.68 22.84 32.28
C ALA A 253 -22.79 23.32 33.23
N SER A 254 -23.54 22.40 33.86
CA SER A 254 -24.56 22.74 34.85
C SER A 254 -23.98 23.36 36.13
N GLN A 255 -22.84 22.84 36.61
CA GLN A 255 -22.17 23.32 37.82
C GLN A 255 -21.63 24.75 37.64
N GLN A 256 -21.07 25.05 36.47
CA GLN A 256 -20.53 26.38 36.17
C GLN A 256 -21.61 27.45 36.03
N ILE A 257 -22.85 27.09 35.69
CA ILE A 257 -24.00 28.01 35.60
C ILE A 257 -24.78 28.12 36.93
N SER A 258 -24.43 27.30 37.92
CA SER A 258 -25.17 27.15 39.17
C SER A 258 -25.36 28.45 39.97
N SER A 259 -24.39 29.38 39.91
CA SER A 259 -24.46 30.68 40.63
C SER A 259 -25.70 31.50 40.25
N ASP A 260 -26.18 31.35 39.01
CA ASP A 260 -27.28 32.14 38.46
C ASP A 260 -28.60 31.37 38.44
N SER A 261 -28.63 30.17 39.05
CA SER A 261 -29.77 29.24 39.03
C SER A 261 -31.02 29.73 39.76
N LEU A 262 -30.97 30.88 40.42
CA LEU A 262 -32.16 31.60 40.90
C LEU A 262 -32.98 32.18 39.74
N SER A 263 -32.30 32.60 38.67
CA SER A 263 -32.97 33.06 37.45
C SER A 263 -33.68 31.89 36.77
N PHE A 264 -34.87 32.17 36.20
CA PHE A 264 -35.63 31.13 35.49
C PHE A 264 -34.85 30.58 34.29
N ALA A 265 -34.17 31.43 33.52
CA ALA A 265 -33.43 31.03 32.32
C ALA A 265 -32.26 30.07 32.63
N SER A 266 -31.47 30.36 33.67
CA SER A 266 -30.37 29.48 34.10
C SER A 266 -30.91 28.20 34.73
N ARG A 267 -31.92 28.28 35.61
CA ARG A 267 -32.54 27.09 36.20
C ARG A 267 -33.13 26.17 35.13
N ASN A 268 -33.83 26.74 34.15
CA ASN A 268 -34.42 25.99 33.06
C ASN A 268 -33.33 25.38 32.17
N THR A 269 -32.25 26.11 31.86
CA THR A 269 -31.13 25.56 31.08
C THR A 269 -30.48 24.38 31.79
N ILE A 270 -30.17 24.53 33.08
CA ILE A 270 -29.55 23.49 33.91
C ILE A 270 -30.39 22.21 33.91
N ASN A 271 -31.70 22.32 34.16
CA ASN A 271 -32.53 21.13 34.29
C ASN A 271 -33.01 20.59 32.94
N CYS A 272 -33.33 21.44 31.96
CA CYS A 272 -34.05 20.99 30.77
C CYS A 272 -33.14 20.49 29.64
N TYR A 273 -31.85 20.82 29.61
CA TYR A 273 -30.89 20.20 28.69
C TYR A 273 -30.51 18.78 29.16
N ASN A 274 -31.26 17.80 28.68
CA ASN A 274 -31.05 16.40 29.05
C ASN A 274 -30.07 15.71 28.08
N LEU A 275 -29.30 14.75 28.60
CA LEU A 275 -28.61 13.76 27.79
C LEU A 275 -29.52 12.57 27.51
N ILE A 276 -29.80 12.34 26.23
CA ILE A 276 -30.40 11.11 25.72
C ILE A 276 -29.24 10.21 25.27
N GLY A 277 -29.10 9.07 25.94
CA GLY A 277 -27.99 8.14 25.80
C GLY A 277 -27.36 7.76 27.13
N ASP A 278 -26.26 7.00 27.07
CA ASP A 278 -25.52 6.57 28.24
C ASP A 278 -24.53 7.66 28.71
N PRO A 279 -24.63 8.14 29.97
CA PRO A 279 -23.72 9.16 30.50
C PRO A 279 -22.26 8.71 30.63
N ALA A 280 -21.99 7.39 30.66
CA ALA A 280 -20.65 6.83 30.79
C ALA A 280 -19.92 6.67 29.45
N THR A 281 -20.63 6.77 28.32
CA THR A 281 -20.06 6.63 26.98
C THR A 281 -18.98 7.69 26.75
N LYS A 282 -17.80 7.25 26.30
CA LYS A 282 -16.65 8.11 26.00
C LYS A 282 -16.59 8.45 24.53
N LEU A 283 -16.39 9.72 24.21
CA LEU A 283 -16.18 10.14 22.84
C LEU A 283 -14.85 9.59 22.29
N LYS A 284 -14.88 9.18 21.02
CA LYS A 284 -13.74 8.56 20.33
C LYS A 284 -12.73 9.60 19.89
N ILE A 285 -11.81 9.90 20.78
CA ILE A 285 -10.54 10.58 20.48
C ILE A 285 -9.56 10.12 21.55
N SER A 286 -8.38 9.65 21.14
CA SER A 286 -7.37 9.21 22.10
C SER A 286 -6.94 10.37 23.00
N ASN A 287 -6.51 10.07 24.21
CA ASN A 287 -5.97 11.07 25.16
C ASN A 287 -4.47 11.31 24.97
N THR A 288 -3.86 10.49 24.12
CA THR A 288 -2.48 10.62 23.64
C THR A 288 -2.51 10.79 22.12
N PRO A 289 -1.41 11.25 21.50
CA PRO A 289 -1.27 11.17 20.05
C PRO A 289 -1.44 9.73 19.56
N GLU A 290 -2.14 9.56 18.45
CA GLU A 290 -2.47 8.26 17.86
C GLU A 290 -2.22 8.36 16.35
N PHE A 291 -1.17 7.74 15.84
CA PHE A 291 -0.70 7.98 14.49
C PHE A 291 -1.28 6.97 13.50
N ASP A 292 -1.49 7.41 12.26
CA ASP A 292 -2.06 6.58 11.20
C ASP A 292 -1.41 6.95 9.86
N ILE A 293 -0.95 5.96 9.10
CA ILE A 293 -0.47 6.10 7.73
C ILE A 293 -0.85 4.86 6.92
N ARG A 294 -1.38 5.09 5.71
CA ARG A 294 -1.96 4.06 4.85
C ARG A 294 -1.32 4.07 3.47
N GLU A 295 -1.59 3.04 2.67
CA GLU A 295 -1.00 2.86 1.33
C GLU A 295 -1.33 4.01 0.37
N ASN A 296 -2.44 4.74 0.57
CA ASN A 296 -2.80 5.89 -0.26
C ASN A 296 -2.23 7.22 0.26
N ASP A 297 -1.45 7.19 1.34
CA ASP A 297 -0.92 8.39 2.00
C ASP A 297 0.50 8.71 1.55
N TYR A 298 0.82 8.42 0.29
CA TYR A 298 2.08 8.84 -0.32
C TYR A 298 1.96 9.17 -1.80
N VAL A 299 2.89 9.98 -2.29
CA VAL A 299 3.10 10.29 -3.70
C VAL A 299 4.60 10.25 -3.99
N LEU A 300 4.99 9.53 -5.04
CA LEU A 300 6.33 9.56 -5.60
C LEU A 300 6.37 10.57 -6.76
N SER A 301 7.44 11.36 -6.87
CA SER A 301 7.65 12.26 -8.02
C SER A 301 7.79 11.50 -9.34
N ASN A 302 8.32 10.28 -9.27
CA ASN A 302 8.40 9.35 -10.38
C ASN A 302 8.23 7.93 -9.81
N PRO A 303 7.17 7.19 -10.18
CA PRO A 303 6.97 5.82 -9.72
C PRO A 303 7.97 4.83 -10.34
N PHE A 304 8.65 5.22 -11.44
CA PHE A 304 9.64 4.40 -12.14
C PHE A 304 10.98 5.12 -12.33
N PRO A 305 11.70 5.44 -11.23
CA PRO A 305 12.90 6.24 -11.32
C PRO A 305 14.03 5.49 -12.02
N ALA A 306 14.83 6.25 -12.78
CA ALA A 306 16.10 5.78 -13.31
C ALA A 306 17.15 5.67 -12.20
N LEU A 307 18.22 4.91 -12.46
CA LEU A 307 19.38 4.91 -11.58
C LEU A 307 19.93 6.34 -11.43
N ARG A 308 20.22 6.71 -10.18
CA ARG A 308 20.74 8.00 -9.72
C ARG A 308 19.80 9.19 -9.90
N GLU A 309 18.57 8.95 -10.36
CA GLU A 309 17.52 9.97 -10.33
C GLU A 309 17.19 10.34 -8.89
N THR A 310 16.99 11.64 -8.64
CA THR A 310 16.52 12.12 -7.33
C THR A 310 15.01 11.99 -7.27
N ILE A 311 14.53 11.13 -6.37
CA ILE A 311 13.13 10.83 -6.14
C ILE A 311 12.65 11.66 -4.96
N ALA A 312 11.51 12.35 -5.11
CA ALA A 312 10.80 12.96 -4.01
C ALA A 312 9.66 12.03 -3.56
N LEU A 313 9.71 11.57 -2.32
CA LEU A 313 8.62 10.86 -1.67
C LEU A 313 7.91 11.80 -0.71
N SER A 314 6.68 12.19 -1.05
CA SER A 314 5.78 12.92 -0.16
C SER A 314 4.88 11.94 0.57
N VAL A 315 4.81 12.03 1.90
CA VAL A 315 3.91 11.23 2.75
C VAL A 315 2.96 12.12 3.52
N TYR A 316 1.74 11.62 3.78
CA TYR A 316 0.63 12.32 4.43
C TYR A 316 0.19 11.63 5.73
N PRO A 317 1.07 11.54 6.75
CA PRO A 317 0.72 10.92 8.03
C PRO A 317 -0.43 11.66 8.71
N ARG A 318 -1.20 10.92 9.53
CA ARG A 318 -2.29 11.45 10.35
C ARG A 318 -2.04 11.27 11.84
N ASN A 319 -2.64 12.16 12.63
CA ASN A 319 -2.79 12.06 14.09
C ASN A 319 -4.28 12.06 14.44
N LEU A 320 -4.80 10.88 14.78
CA LEU A 320 -6.19 10.63 15.17
C LEU A 320 -6.45 10.86 16.67
N GLY A 321 -5.40 11.16 17.43
CA GLY A 321 -5.44 11.43 18.87
C GLY A 321 -5.31 12.90 19.21
N THR A 322 -4.76 13.20 20.39
CA THR A 322 -4.42 14.57 20.79
C THR A 322 -3.21 15.10 20.05
N PHE A 323 -3.07 16.43 19.99
CA PHE A 323 -1.89 17.13 19.49
C PHE A 323 -0.54 16.56 20.00
N ALA A 324 0.46 16.45 19.11
CA ALA A 324 1.84 16.14 19.45
C ALA A 324 2.75 17.36 19.20
N ASP A 325 3.59 17.72 20.18
CA ASP A 325 4.58 18.81 20.06
C ASP A 325 5.57 18.55 18.91
N SER A 326 5.97 17.28 18.75
CA SER A 326 6.71 16.79 17.60
C SER A 326 6.60 15.27 17.49
N VAL A 327 6.65 14.75 16.27
CA VAL A 327 6.77 13.31 16.01
C VAL A 327 7.89 13.05 15.01
N LYS A 328 8.64 11.98 15.23
CA LYS A 328 9.69 11.52 14.33
C LYS A 328 9.09 10.60 13.26
N LEU A 329 9.46 10.83 12.01
CA LEU A 329 9.25 9.90 10.90
C LEU A 329 10.60 9.34 10.46
N ARG A 330 10.70 8.02 10.32
CA ARG A 330 11.89 7.32 9.83
C ARG A 330 11.63 6.73 8.47
N PHE A 331 12.47 7.12 7.51
CA PHE A 331 12.54 6.60 6.16
C PHE A 331 13.70 5.58 6.11
N ASN A 332 13.40 4.32 5.82
CA ASN A 332 14.38 3.26 5.59
C ASN A 332 14.32 2.80 4.14
N LEU A 333 15.32 3.16 3.34
CA LEU A 333 15.50 2.62 2.00
C LEU A 333 16.10 1.21 2.12
N LYS A 334 15.39 0.22 1.59
CA LYS A 334 15.79 -1.18 1.56
C LYS A 334 16.15 -1.61 0.15
N LYS A 335 17.21 -2.39 0.01
CA LYS A 335 17.61 -3.10 -1.19
C LYS A 335 17.64 -4.60 -0.89
N GLU A 336 16.89 -5.40 -1.64
CA GLU A 336 16.74 -6.85 -1.39
C GLU A 336 16.39 -7.16 0.07
N GLY A 337 15.45 -6.40 0.64
CA GLY A 337 15.04 -6.52 2.05
C GLY A 337 16.00 -5.91 3.08
N VAL A 338 17.24 -5.60 2.72
CA VAL A 338 18.26 -5.03 3.63
C VAL A 338 18.24 -3.51 3.62
N THR A 339 18.16 -2.86 4.78
CA THR A 339 18.23 -1.39 4.87
C THR A 339 19.62 -0.89 4.47
N ILE A 340 19.68 -0.12 3.39
CA ILE A 340 20.91 0.49 2.85
C ILE A 340 21.03 1.97 3.22
N SER A 341 19.93 2.65 3.52
CA SER A 341 19.92 4.04 3.96
C SER A 341 18.80 4.29 4.96
N ARG A 342 19.05 5.17 5.93
CA ARG A 342 18.10 5.58 6.97
C ARG A 342 18.13 7.10 7.10
N LYS A 343 16.94 7.71 7.15
CA LYS A 343 16.76 9.14 7.46
C LYS A 343 15.63 9.33 8.46
N ASP A 344 15.91 10.05 9.55
CA ASP A 344 14.90 10.53 10.49
C ASP A 344 14.58 12.01 10.19
N THR A 345 13.29 12.36 10.16
CA THR A 345 12.75 13.72 10.00
C THR A 345 11.71 13.99 11.08
N LEU A 346 11.53 15.24 11.50
CA LEU A 346 10.56 15.62 12.53
C LEU A 346 9.41 16.42 11.92
N ILE A 347 8.18 16.03 12.24
CA ILE A 347 7.00 16.90 12.14
C ILE A 347 6.87 17.64 13.46
N ARG A 348 6.74 18.96 13.42
CA ARG A 348 6.53 19.80 14.61
C ARG A 348 5.08 20.22 14.66
N SER A 349 4.52 20.33 15.87
CA SER A 349 3.14 20.74 16.09
C SER A 349 2.12 19.88 15.33
N PHE A 350 2.27 18.56 15.40
CA PHE A 350 1.51 17.62 14.60
C PHE A 350 0.07 17.47 15.14
N SER A 351 -0.87 18.09 14.42
CA SER A 351 -2.25 18.30 14.85
C SER A 351 -3.23 17.24 14.33
N TYR A 352 -3.39 17.13 13.01
CA TYR A 352 -4.25 16.15 12.36
C TYR A 352 -3.63 15.53 11.11
N ILE A 353 -3.41 16.28 10.03
CA ILE A 353 -2.70 15.80 8.82
C ILE A 353 -1.59 16.78 8.54
N ASP A 354 -0.42 16.26 8.18
CA ASP A 354 0.72 17.06 7.74
C ASP A 354 1.41 16.34 6.57
N THR A 355 2.36 17.00 5.93
CA THR A 355 3.08 16.47 4.78
C THR A 355 4.57 16.56 5.03
N LEU A 356 5.30 15.46 4.75
CA LEU A 356 6.76 15.49 4.68
C LEU A 356 7.23 14.95 3.34
N THR A 357 8.19 15.63 2.73
CA THR A 357 8.86 15.17 1.52
C THR A 357 10.29 14.75 1.84
N HIS A 358 10.63 13.50 1.50
CA HIS A 358 11.98 12.96 1.60
C HIS A 358 12.56 12.76 0.20
N PHE A 359 13.76 13.31 -0.03
CA PHE A 359 14.50 13.14 -1.27
C PHE A 359 15.56 12.05 -1.12
N PHE A 360 15.61 11.11 -2.08
CA PHE A 360 16.61 10.03 -2.10
C PHE A 360 16.91 9.60 -3.55
N SER A 361 17.94 8.79 -3.74
CA SER A 361 18.28 8.20 -5.04
C SER A 361 18.80 6.77 -4.85
N VAL A 362 18.76 5.98 -5.92
CA VAL A 362 19.28 4.60 -5.97
C VAL A 362 20.47 4.54 -6.92
N ASP A 363 21.51 3.78 -6.62
CA ASP A 363 22.79 3.84 -7.36
C ASP A 363 23.09 2.61 -8.22
N SER A 364 22.30 1.54 -8.06
CA SER A 364 22.54 0.23 -8.63
C SER A 364 21.24 -0.53 -8.84
N ASN A 365 21.22 -1.51 -9.75
CA ASN A 365 20.04 -2.37 -9.95
C ASN A 365 19.74 -3.24 -8.71
N GLY A 366 18.47 -3.62 -8.56
CA GLY A 366 17.95 -4.48 -7.49
C GLY A 366 16.49 -4.18 -7.18
N SER A 367 15.88 -4.99 -6.30
CA SER A 367 14.58 -4.74 -5.71
C SER A 367 14.69 -3.71 -4.58
N TYR A 368 13.99 -2.59 -4.71
CA TYR A 368 14.00 -1.51 -3.71
C TYR A 368 12.63 -1.31 -3.09
N ALA A 369 12.63 -0.94 -1.81
CA ALA A 369 11.43 -0.49 -1.11
C ALA A 369 11.78 0.58 -0.08
N MET A 370 10.86 1.53 0.13
CA MET A 370 10.95 2.53 1.20
C MET A 370 9.98 2.16 2.32
N THR A 371 10.49 1.83 3.51
CA THR A 371 9.65 1.72 4.71
C THR A 371 9.61 3.07 5.42
N VAL A 372 8.40 3.61 5.65
CA VAL A 372 8.17 4.83 6.43
C VAL A 372 7.52 4.45 7.75
N VAL A 373 8.09 4.88 8.87
CA VAL A 373 7.61 4.57 10.23
C VAL A 373 7.42 5.86 11.02
N ILE A 374 6.24 6.06 11.61
CA ILE A 374 5.91 7.17 12.50
C ILE A 374 6.21 6.75 13.95
N ASP A 375 6.80 7.66 14.72
CA ASP A 375 7.23 7.44 16.11
C ASP A 375 8.04 6.13 16.31
N PRO A 376 9.12 5.92 15.53
CA PRO A 376 9.87 4.66 15.55
C PRO A 376 10.56 4.39 16.89
N ASP A 377 10.70 5.40 17.74
CA ASP A 377 11.32 5.30 19.06
C ASP A 377 10.26 5.13 20.18
N ARG A 378 8.97 5.02 19.81
CA ARG A 378 7.83 4.83 20.73
C ARG A 378 7.76 5.89 21.83
N ARG A 379 7.94 7.17 21.49
CA ARG A 379 7.87 8.28 22.44
C ARG A 379 6.44 8.47 22.98
N PHE A 380 5.42 8.17 22.17
CA PHE A 380 4.02 8.30 22.57
C PHE A 380 3.41 6.92 22.82
N GLN A 381 2.63 6.81 23.90
CA GLN A 381 1.82 5.63 24.16
C GLN A 381 0.63 5.61 23.18
N GLN A 382 0.70 4.71 22.21
CA GLN A 382 -0.34 4.50 21.20
C GLN A 382 -1.17 3.26 21.56
N THR A 383 -2.47 3.31 21.28
CA THR A 383 -3.36 2.16 21.50
C THR A 383 -3.29 1.18 20.34
N PHE A 384 -2.98 1.68 19.14
CA PHE A 384 -2.81 0.89 17.92
C PHE A 384 -1.42 1.15 17.35
N THR A 385 -0.74 0.07 16.96
CA THR A 385 0.67 0.13 16.49
C THR A 385 0.87 -0.60 15.18
N ASN A 386 -0.20 -1.07 14.56
CA ASN A 386 -0.17 -1.77 13.27
C ASN A 386 -0.45 -0.83 12.08
N ASN A 387 -0.68 0.45 12.34
CA ASN A 387 -1.03 1.49 11.38
C ASN A 387 -0.05 2.68 11.40
N ASP A 388 1.10 2.52 12.05
CA ASP A 388 2.16 3.54 12.18
C ASP A 388 3.24 3.42 11.11
N SER A 389 3.11 2.48 10.17
CA SER A 389 4.10 2.26 9.12
C SER A 389 3.50 1.78 7.79
N ILE A 390 4.18 2.14 6.70
CA ILE A 390 3.91 1.68 5.34
C ILE A 390 5.21 1.24 4.66
N THR A 391 5.11 0.33 3.69
CA THR A 391 6.22 -0.05 2.82
C THR A 391 5.84 0.22 1.37
N ILE A 392 6.65 1.04 0.70
CA ILE A 392 6.41 1.52 -0.65
C ILE A 392 7.42 0.81 -1.58
N PRO A 393 6.99 -0.08 -2.48
CA PRO A 393 7.88 -0.68 -3.46
C PRO A 393 8.36 0.37 -4.47
N LEU A 394 9.61 0.23 -4.93
CA LEU A 394 10.22 1.10 -5.94
C LEU A 394 10.61 0.25 -7.15
N THR A 395 9.89 0.42 -8.26
CA THR A 395 10.17 -0.28 -9.52
C THR A 395 11.12 0.58 -10.36
N LEU A 396 12.34 0.14 -10.61
CA LEU A 396 13.31 0.94 -11.37
C LEU A 396 13.07 0.83 -12.88
N ARG A 397 13.22 1.94 -13.61
CA ARG A 397 13.28 1.90 -15.08
C ARG A 397 14.65 1.33 -15.49
N ASN A 398 14.67 0.16 -16.13
CA ASN A 398 15.92 -0.41 -16.67
C ASN A 398 16.43 0.47 -17.82
N LEU A 399 17.43 1.32 -17.58
CA LEU A 399 18.09 2.09 -18.65
C LEU A 399 19.34 1.39 -19.21
N SER A 400 19.72 0.25 -18.64
CA SER A 400 20.96 -0.46 -19.00
C SER A 400 20.68 -1.63 -19.92
N TYR A 401 21.64 -1.91 -20.80
CA TYR A 401 21.68 -3.18 -21.51
C TYR A 401 22.24 -4.25 -20.58
N THR A 402 21.39 -5.12 -20.01
CA THR A 402 21.78 -6.04 -18.93
C THR A 402 22.13 -7.43 -19.49
N PRO A 403 23.30 -8.00 -19.19
CA PRO A 403 23.68 -9.30 -19.73
C PRO A 403 22.81 -10.42 -19.15
N ILE A 404 22.35 -11.36 -19.98
CA ILE A 404 21.61 -12.56 -19.55
C ILE A 404 22.47 -13.79 -19.80
N ARG A 405 22.77 -14.08 -21.07
CA ARG A 405 23.53 -15.25 -21.53
C ARG A 405 24.83 -14.83 -22.21
N PRO A 406 25.96 -15.50 -21.95
CA PRO A 406 26.15 -16.58 -20.97
C PRO A 406 26.21 -16.09 -19.50
N LEU A 407 26.19 -17.03 -18.56
CA LEU A 407 26.38 -16.76 -17.13
C LEU A 407 27.82 -16.33 -16.81
N ASN A 408 27.98 -15.67 -15.67
CA ASN A 408 29.31 -15.34 -15.15
C ASN A 408 30.09 -16.63 -14.81
N ASN A 409 31.36 -16.68 -15.20
CA ASN A 409 32.25 -17.85 -15.16
C ASN A 409 31.74 -19.08 -15.95
N ALA A 410 30.85 -18.89 -16.93
CA ALA A 410 30.39 -20.00 -17.78
C ALA A 410 31.55 -20.62 -18.56
N LEU A 411 31.54 -21.95 -18.64
CA LEU A 411 32.46 -22.74 -19.46
C LEU A 411 32.03 -22.71 -20.93
N LEU A 412 32.92 -22.24 -21.80
CA LEU A 412 32.72 -22.26 -23.25
C LEU A 412 33.47 -23.45 -23.85
N LYS A 413 32.72 -24.40 -24.43
CA LYS A 413 33.27 -25.55 -25.19
C LYS A 413 33.47 -25.24 -26.68
N SER A 414 32.86 -24.17 -27.18
CA SER A 414 32.97 -23.69 -28.56
C SER A 414 33.53 -22.27 -28.56
N ALA A 415 34.35 -21.95 -29.57
CA ALA A 415 34.85 -20.60 -29.79
C ALA A 415 33.77 -19.64 -30.32
N SER A 416 32.63 -20.19 -30.77
CA SER A 416 31.47 -19.43 -31.22
C SER A 416 30.29 -19.62 -30.27
N PHE A 417 29.67 -18.53 -29.83
CA PHE A 417 28.48 -18.55 -28.99
C PHE A 417 27.61 -17.31 -29.23
N ARG A 418 26.32 -17.41 -28.85
CA ARG A 418 25.39 -16.28 -28.88
C ARG A 418 25.33 -15.60 -27.52
N PHE A 419 25.60 -14.30 -27.48
CA PHE A 419 25.31 -13.43 -26.36
C PHE A 419 23.84 -12.99 -26.41
N THR A 420 23.19 -12.83 -25.25
CA THR A 420 21.86 -12.21 -25.15
C THR A 420 21.82 -11.29 -23.93
N GLY A 421 21.34 -10.07 -24.12
CA GLY A 421 21.09 -9.11 -23.04
C GLY A 421 19.67 -8.55 -23.09
N LEU A 422 19.15 -8.18 -21.92
CA LEU A 422 17.91 -7.43 -21.75
C LEU A 422 18.13 -5.98 -22.20
N ASN A 423 17.30 -5.53 -23.13
CA ASN A 423 17.34 -4.16 -23.65
C ASN A 423 16.93 -3.15 -22.55
N PRO A 424 17.39 -1.89 -22.66
CA PRO A 424 16.80 -0.80 -21.89
C PRO A 424 15.29 -0.72 -22.12
N ASN A 425 14.52 -0.56 -21.05
CA ASN A 425 13.08 -0.31 -21.09
C ASN A 425 12.83 1.16 -21.45
N ILE A 426 13.03 1.49 -22.73
CA ILE A 426 12.86 2.82 -23.31
C ILE A 426 12.15 2.71 -24.66
N ASP A 427 11.28 3.67 -24.95
CA ASP A 427 10.64 3.79 -26.25
C ASP A 427 11.68 4.16 -27.34
N VAL A 428 12.02 3.17 -28.16
CA VAL A 428 12.95 3.32 -29.30
C VAL A 428 12.34 4.09 -30.47
N ALA A 429 11.02 4.33 -30.50
CA ALA A 429 10.39 5.15 -31.53
C ALA A 429 10.65 6.65 -31.29
N THR A 430 10.80 7.06 -30.02
CA THR A 430 11.03 8.46 -29.63
C THR A 430 12.46 8.75 -29.19
N ASN A 431 13.29 7.71 -28.98
CA ASN A 431 14.68 7.85 -28.52
C ASN A 431 15.66 7.09 -29.43
N ASN A 432 16.84 7.66 -29.64
CA ASN A 432 17.94 6.95 -30.29
C ASN A 432 18.66 6.07 -29.25
N VAL A 433 18.44 4.76 -29.31
CA VAL A 433 19.06 3.80 -28.39
C VAL A 433 20.08 2.96 -29.12
N LYS A 434 21.29 2.88 -28.57
CA LYS A 434 22.37 2.01 -29.04
C LYS A 434 22.84 1.10 -27.93
N VAL A 435 22.75 -0.21 -28.12
CA VAL A 435 23.29 -1.19 -27.16
C VAL A 435 24.67 -1.66 -27.60
N ILE A 436 25.56 -1.87 -26.64
CA ILE A 436 26.98 -2.17 -26.86
C ILE A 436 27.36 -3.38 -26.00
N LEU A 437 28.08 -4.34 -26.59
CA LEU A 437 28.78 -5.43 -25.93
C LEU A 437 30.28 -5.28 -26.20
N GLN A 438 31.10 -5.39 -25.16
CA GLN A 438 32.55 -5.54 -25.30
C GLN A 438 33.00 -6.85 -24.70
N ILE A 439 33.94 -7.50 -25.38
CA ILE A 439 34.61 -8.72 -24.91
C ILE A 439 36.11 -8.58 -25.11
N ASP A 440 36.90 -8.98 -24.12
CA ASP A 440 38.36 -8.92 -24.15
C ASP A 440 39.00 -10.01 -23.29
N THR A 441 40.30 -10.25 -23.43
CA THR A 441 41.11 -11.12 -22.55
C THR A 441 41.68 -10.38 -21.35
N THR A 442 41.49 -9.06 -21.26
CA THR A 442 41.90 -8.23 -20.12
C THR A 442 40.70 -7.54 -19.48
N ARG A 443 40.72 -7.39 -18.15
CA ARG A 443 39.65 -6.70 -17.41
C ARG A 443 39.62 -5.18 -17.71
N LEU A 444 40.68 -4.64 -18.29
CA LEU A 444 40.77 -3.23 -18.70
C LEU A 444 40.20 -2.97 -20.10
N PHE A 445 39.85 -4.01 -20.85
CA PHE A 445 39.31 -3.92 -22.21
C PHE A 445 40.23 -3.19 -23.20
N ASN A 446 41.55 -3.33 -23.03
CA ASN A 446 42.57 -2.62 -23.81
C ASN A 446 43.55 -3.56 -24.55
N SER A 447 43.25 -4.86 -24.64
CA SER A 447 44.11 -5.78 -25.38
C SER A 447 43.97 -5.61 -26.90
N PRO A 448 44.97 -6.04 -27.70
CA PRO A 448 44.88 -6.04 -29.16
C PRO A 448 43.77 -6.94 -29.74
N VAL A 449 43.24 -7.87 -28.93
CA VAL A 449 42.18 -8.80 -29.33
C VAL A 449 40.79 -8.41 -28.79
N SER A 450 40.65 -7.21 -28.22
CA SER A 450 39.37 -6.66 -27.76
C SER A 450 38.37 -6.53 -28.93
N GLN A 451 37.14 -6.99 -28.74
CA GLN A 451 36.06 -6.89 -29.71
C GLN A 451 34.90 -6.06 -29.13
N THR A 452 34.30 -5.20 -29.97
CA THR A 452 33.12 -4.41 -29.62
C THR A 452 32.00 -4.68 -30.63
N PHE A 453 30.84 -5.08 -30.14
CA PHE A 453 29.61 -5.27 -30.90
C PHE A 453 28.62 -4.20 -30.50
N ASN A 454 27.83 -3.70 -31.45
CA ASN A 454 26.77 -2.74 -31.15
C ASN A 454 25.67 -2.77 -32.20
N THR A 455 24.46 -2.35 -31.81
CA THR A 455 23.35 -2.10 -32.73
C THR A 455 22.50 -0.94 -32.23
N SER A 456 21.91 -0.20 -33.16
CA SER A 456 20.88 0.81 -32.92
C SER A 456 19.51 0.39 -33.45
N THR A 457 19.41 -0.81 -34.01
CA THR A 457 18.20 -1.38 -34.59
C THR A 457 17.88 -2.68 -33.88
N PHE A 458 16.89 -2.63 -32.98
CA PHE A 458 16.36 -3.79 -32.27
C PHE A 458 14.88 -3.56 -31.95
N THR A 459 14.14 -4.65 -31.75
CA THR A 459 12.73 -4.65 -31.34
C THR A 459 12.55 -5.67 -30.22
N GLY A 460 11.57 -5.46 -29.35
CA GLY A 460 11.33 -6.32 -28.19
C GLY A 460 12.32 -6.11 -27.05
N ILE A 461 12.26 -7.02 -26.08
CA ILE A 461 12.92 -6.86 -24.78
C ILE A 461 14.40 -7.29 -24.73
N SER A 462 14.93 -7.94 -25.77
CA SER A 462 16.32 -8.42 -25.76
C SER A 462 17.04 -8.21 -27.08
N THR A 463 18.36 -8.10 -27.00
CA THR A 463 19.26 -8.06 -28.16
C THR A 463 20.31 -9.14 -27.98
N GLY A 464 20.74 -9.74 -29.08
CA GLY A 464 21.81 -10.73 -29.08
C GLY A 464 22.89 -10.43 -30.11
N PHE A 465 24.09 -10.94 -29.83
CA PHE A 465 25.25 -10.84 -30.72
C PHE A 465 25.88 -12.22 -30.87
N ASP A 466 26.20 -12.63 -32.09
CA ASP A 466 26.96 -13.85 -32.35
C ASP A 466 28.45 -13.51 -32.23
N VAL A 467 29.13 -14.12 -31.26
CA VAL A 467 30.50 -13.80 -30.87
C VAL A 467 31.42 -14.94 -31.26
N ASN A 468 32.54 -14.61 -31.91
CA ASN A 468 33.62 -15.53 -32.22
C ASN A 468 34.88 -15.11 -31.48
N LEU A 469 35.35 -15.96 -30.56
CA LEU A 469 36.51 -15.67 -29.71
C LEU A 469 37.80 -15.55 -30.54
N PRO A 470 38.60 -14.50 -30.33
CA PRO A 470 39.81 -14.24 -31.12
C PRO A 470 41.02 -15.10 -30.71
N VAL A 471 40.99 -15.73 -29.54
CA VAL A 471 42.04 -16.61 -29.00
C VAL A 471 41.40 -17.89 -28.51
N THR A 472 41.87 -19.03 -29.01
CA THR A 472 41.27 -20.35 -28.72
C THR A 472 42.24 -21.27 -27.98
N GLU A 473 43.07 -20.69 -27.11
CA GLU A 473 43.92 -21.47 -26.21
C GLU A 473 43.12 -21.99 -25.02
N THR A 474 43.40 -23.21 -24.59
CA THR A 474 42.68 -23.84 -23.47
C THR A 474 42.95 -23.09 -22.16
N ASN A 475 41.91 -22.91 -21.33
CA ASN A 475 41.93 -22.12 -20.08
C ASN A 475 42.12 -20.61 -20.29
N THR A 476 41.75 -20.07 -21.46
CA THR A 476 41.73 -18.62 -21.70
C THR A 476 40.53 -17.98 -20.98
N LEU A 477 40.80 -16.94 -20.18
CA LEU A 477 39.78 -16.15 -19.51
C LEU A 477 39.40 -14.93 -20.35
N TYR A 478 38.10 -14.74 -20.53
CA TYR A 478 37.49 -13.61 -21.21
C TYR A 478 36.67 -12.78 -20.23
N TYR A 479 36.65 -11.48 -20.46
CA TYR A 479 35.88 -10.49 -19.74
C TYR A 479 34.87 -9.87 -20.69
N LEU A 480 33.62 -9.74 -20.27
CA LEU A 480 32.58 -9.07 -21.02
C LEU A 480 31.89 -7.99 -20.19
N ARG A 481 31.44 -6.94 -20.86
CA ARG A 481 30.60 -5.89 -20.28
C ARG A 481 29.68 -5.30 -21.34
N THR A 482 28.56 -4.77 -20.89
CA THR A 482 27.56 -4.15 -21.77
C THR A 482 27.32 -2.69 -21.40
N ASN A 483 26.77 -1.93 -22.33
CA ASN A 483 26.38 -0.53 -22.12
C ASN A 483 25.21 -0.19 -23.06
N ALA A 484 24.42 0.81 -22.70
CA ALA A 484 23.47 1.45 -23.59
C ALA A 484 23.80 2.94 -23.72
N LEU A 485 23.67 3.48 -24.93
CA LEU A 485 23.66 4.92 -25.19
C LEU A 485 22.23 5.31 -25.55
N ILE A 486 21.68 6.31 -24.88
CA ILE A 486 20.32 6.81 -25.07
C ILE A 486 20.46 8.29 -25.42
N ASN A 487 20.10 8.66 -26.65
CA ASN A 487 20.30 10.02 -27.16
C ASN A 487 21.75 10.52 -27.01
N ASN A 488 22.72 9.60 -27.16
CA ASN A 488 24.16 9.76 -26.93
C ASN A 488 24.64 9.80 -25.47
N ASP A 489 23.74 9.75 -24.49
CA ASP A 489 24.11 9.64 -23.08
C ASP A 489 24.28 8.18 -22.65
N SER A 490 25.40 7.87 -22.00
CA SER A 490 25.70 6.50 -21.58
C SER A 490 24.97 6.12 -20.30
N SER A 491 24.37 4.93 -20.28
CA SER A 491 23.84 4.28 -19.08
C SER A 491 24.91 3.83 -18.09
N GLY A 492 26.20 3.92 -18.47
CA GLY A 492 27.31 3.30 -17.76
C GLY A 492 27.54 1.85 -18.18
N TRP A 493 28.76 1.36 -17.98
CA TRP A 493 29.12 -0.04 -18.21
C TRP A 493 28.51 -0.94 -17.12
N SER A 494 28.01 -2.11 -17.52
CA SER A 494 27.60 -3.18 -16.61
C SER A 494 28.77 -3.67 -15.76
N GLU A 495 28.47 -4.43 -14.71
CA GLU A 495 29.49 -5.27 -14.08
C GLU A 495 30.16 -6.18 -15.12
N THR A 496 31.46 -6.39 -14.95
CA THR A 496 32.24 -7.26 -15.83
C THR A 496 31.94 -8.72 -15.47
N ARG A 497 31.46 -9.49 -16.44
CA ARG A 497 31.36 -10.95 -16.31
C ARG A 497 32.59 -11.63 -16.91
N ASN A 498 32.92 -12.78 -16.35
CA ASN A 498 34.01 -13.64 -16.79
C ASN A 498 33.44 -14.79 -17.63
N LEU A 499 34.17 -15.28 -18.62
CA LEU A 499 33.90 -16.51 -19.37
C LEU A 499 35.22 -17.26 -19.51
N ILE A 500 35.20 -18.59 -19.53
CA ILE A 500 36.42 -19.38 -19.68
C ILE A 500 36.29 -20.34 -20.85
N TYR A 501 37.19 -20.21 -21.81
CA TYR A 501 37.27 -21.12 -22.95
C TYR A 501 38.16 -22.31 -22.60
N ASN A 502 37.53 -23.48 -22.48
CA ASN A 502 38.23 -24.74 -22.28
C ASN A 502 37.39 -25.88 -22.90
N PRO A 503 37.69 -26.29 -24.15
CA PRO A 503 36.92 -27.32 -24.83
C PRO A 503 37.08 -28.71 -24.20
N GLY A 504 38.17 -28.95 -23.46
CA GLY A 504 38.46 -30.23 -22.81
C GLY A 504 37.98 -30.35 -21.35
N ALA A 505 37.39 -29.30 -20.75
CA ALA A 505 36.95 -29.33 -19.37
C ALA A 505 35.48 -29.77 -19.20
N GLY A 506 35.19 -30.37 -18.05
CA GLY A 506 33.85 -30.74 -17.58
C GLY A 506 33.28 -32.01 -18.21
N ASP A 507 32.40 -32.71 -17.47
CA ASP A 507 31.80 -33.98 -17.87
C ASP A 507 31.02 -33.91 -19.20
N GLU A 508 31.23 -34.92 -20.05
CA GLU A 508 30.44 -35.16 -21.26
C GLU A 508 29.16 -35.90 -20.90
N SER A 509 28.10 -35.17 -20.55
CA SER A 509 26.75 -35.75 -20.59
C SER A 509 25.77 -34.81 -21.30
N VAL A 510 25.40 -35.20 -22.51
CA VAL A 510 24.46 -34.56 -23.42
C VAL A 510 23.04 -34.98 -23.03
N SER A 511 22.21 -34.06 -22.52
CA SER A 511 20.73 -34.08 -22.67
C SER A 511 19.96 -33.11 -21.76
N ASP A 512 20.57 -32.52 -20.73
CA ASP A 512 19.83 -31.66 -19.78
C ASP A 512 20.21 -30.17 -19.94
N SER A 513 19.25 -29.26 -19.73
CA SER A 513 19.35 -27.78 -19.86
C SER A 513 20.32 -27.12 -18.85
N ALA A 514 21.22 -27.89 -18.27
CA ALA A 514 22.12 -27.50 -17.20
C ALA A 514 23.43 -26.91 -17.74
N TYR A 515 23.85 -25.80 -17.14
CA TYR A 515 25.03 -25.02 -17.49
C TYR A 515 26.19 -25.33 -16.55
N THR A 516 27.41 -25.29 -17.08
CA THR A 516 28.63 -25.51 -16.30
C THR A 516 29.31 -24.18 -16.01
N ILE A 517 29.50 -23.89 -14.72
CA ILE A 517 30.34 -22.79 -14.23
C ILE A 517 31.70 -23.38 -13.87
N TYR A 518 32.75 -22.87 -14.50
CA TYR A 518 34.10 -23.40 -14.35
C TYR A 518 35.07 -22.32 -13.87
N THR A 519 35.80 -22.62 -12.80
CA THR A 519 36.70 -21.68 -12.14
C THR A 519 38.06 -22.33 -11.94
N ALA A 520 39.11 -21.74 -12.50
CA ALA A 520 40.47 -22.26 -12.47
C ALA A 520 41.54 -21.17 -12.32
N ARG A 521 41.18 -19.91 -12.59
CA ARG A 521 42.11 -18.78 -12.67
C ARG A 521 41.94 -17.86 -11.47
N ARG A 522 43.03 -17.28 -10.98
CA ARG A 522 43.04 -16.38 -9.82
C ARG A 522 42.05 -15.24 -9.97
N GLU A 523 41.92 -14.69 -11.17
CA GLU A 523 41.10 -13.53 -11.50
C GLU A 523 39.59 -13.80 -11.34
N GLN A 524 39.18 -15.06 -11.21
CA GLN A 524 37.79 -15.45 -10.95
C GLN A 524 37.42 -15.42 -9.45
N PHE A 525 38.36 -15.10 -8.55
CA PHE A 525 38.18 -15.08 -7.10
C PHE A 525 38.42 -13.69 -6.50
N GLY A 526 37.68 -13.32 -5.46
CA GLY A 526 38.01 -12.14 -4.64
C GLY A 526 39.27 -12.37 -3.80
N LEU A 527 40.02 -11.31 -3.45
CA LEU A 527 41.16 -11.43 -2.51
C LEU A 527 40.72 -11.94 -1.14
N GLN A 528 39.57 -11.45 -0.66
CA GLN A 528 38.95 -11.87 0.59
C GLN A 528 38.46 -13.33 0.60
N ASN A 529 38.33 -13.95 -0.57
CA ASN A 529 37.89 -15.33 -0.72
C ASN A 529 39.04 -16.34 -0.63
N LEU A 530 40.29 -15.87 -0.52
CA LEU A 530 41.48 -16.70 -0.46
C LEU A 530 42.17 -16.47 0.89
N VAL A 531 41.98 -17.40 1.83
CA VAL A 531 42.53 -17.30 3.19
C VAL A 531 43.68 -18.29 3.32
N ASN A 532 44.90 -17.79 3.58
CA ASN A 532 46.12 -18.59 3.68
C ASN A 532 46.47 -19.42 2.43
N VAL A 533 45.99 -19.00 1.26
CA VAL A 533 46.24 -19.65 -0.04
C VAL A 533 46.88 -18.64 -1.00
N ARG A 534 47.78 -19.10 -1.86
CA ARG A 534 48.36 -18.34 -2.97
C ARG A 534 48.07 -19.02 -4.30
N ALA A 535 47.97 -18.23 -5.36
CA ALA A 535 47.84 -18.75 -6.72
C ALA A 535 49.21 -18.94 -7.38
N THR A 536 49.35 -20.00 -8.15
CA THR A 536 50.54 -20.38 -8.94
C THR A 536 50.11 -20.76 -10.36
N GLU A 537 51.08 -21.02 -11.24
CA GLU A 537 50.80 -21.53 -12.60
C GLU A 537 50.05 -22.87 -12.60
N ASN A 538 50.20 -23.67 -11.54
CA ASN A 538 49.63 -25.02 -11.43
C ASN A 538 48.31 -25.06 -10.64
N GLY A 539 47.81 -23.93 -10.15
CA GLY A 539 46.63 -23.84 -9.29
C GLY A 539 46.89 -23.10 -7.98
N PHE A 540 46.08 -23.38 -6.96
CA PHE A 540 46.10 -22.73 -5.66
C PHE A 540 46.71 -23.66 -4.61
N GLU A 541 47.68 -23.15 -3.85
CA GLU A 541 48.39 -23.87 -2.80
C GLU A 541 48.46 -23.03 -1.52
N LEU A 542 48.75 -23.66 -0.38
CA LEU A 542 48.90 -22.98 0.90
C LEU A 542 50.03 -21.95 0.83
N GLY A 543 49.74 -20.77 1.36
CA GLY A 543 50.70 -19.67 1.43
C GLY A 543 51.86 -19.99 2.37
N SER A 544 52.92 -19.17 2.29
CA SER A 544 54.03 -19.21 3.23
C SER A 544 54.06 -17.95 4.10
N PHE A 545 54.68 -18.05 5.27
CA PHE A 545 54.96 -16.92 6.15
C PHE A 545 56.40 -16.98 6.65
N THR A 546 57.01 -15.82 6.87
CA THR A 546 58.35 -15.72 7.43
C THR A 546 58.30 -16.02 8.93
N GLY A 547 59.00 -17.07 9.36
CA GLY A 547 59.19 -17.40 10.76
C GLY A 547 60.28 -16.56 11.42
N ASN A 548 60.27 -16.51 12.74
CA ASN A 548 61.32 -15.88 13.55
C ASN A 548 61.84 -16.87 14.58
N LEU A 549 63.03 -17.41 14.35
CA LEU A 549 63.73 -18.31 15.26
C LEU A 549 64.94 -17.58 15.85
N TYR A 550 64.94 -17.37 17.15
CA TYR A 550 66.03 -16.71 17.86
C TYR A 550 66.39 -17.51 19.12
N ALA A 551 67.68 -17.59 19.43
CA ALA A 551 68.14 -18.19 20.67
C ALA A 551 69.18 -17.26 21.29
N LYS A 552 69.09 -17.04 22.59
CA LYS A 552 70.05 -16.24 23.34
C LYS A 552 70.55 -16.99 24.56
N SER A 553 71.87 -17.10 24.65
CA SER A 553 72.58 -17.70 25.77
C SER A 553 73.24 -16.60 26.59
N TYR A 554 72.70 -16.33 27.79
CA TYR A 554 73.37 -15.55 28.82
C TYR A 554 74.33 -16.40 29.68
N GLY A 555 74.25 -17.72 29.51
CA GLY A 555 75.16 -18.68 30.14
C GLY A 555 74.81 -18.96 31.59
N SER A 556 75.76 -19.53 32.31
CA SER A 556 75.52 -20.17 33.59
C SER A 556 75.25 -19.24 34.80
N ASN A 557 75.41 -17.92 34.67
CA ASN A 557 75.11 -16.94 35.73
C ASN A 557 74.93 -15.52 35.16
N GLY A 558 74.40 -15.43 33.93
CA GLY A 558 74.21 -14.13 33.29
C GLY A 558 73.18 -13.25 34.03
N PRO A 559 73.17 -11.93 33.74
CA PRO A 559 72.25 -10.98 34.37
C PRO A 559 70.77 -11.23 33.99
N GLU A 560 70.52 -12.03 32.97
CA GLU A 560 69.19 -12.38 32.45
C GLU A 560 69.11 -13.87 32.13
N ALA A 561 67.89 -14.42 32.05
CA ALA A 561 67.64 -15.80 31.66
C ALA A 561 67.89 -16.02 30.16
N SER A 562 68.57 -17.11 29.80
CA SER A 562 68.65 -17.58 28.41
C SER A 562 67.25 -17.99 27.91
N TYR A 563 66.97 -17.79 26.61
CA TYR A 563 65.66 -18.07 26.03
C TYR A 563 65.72 -18.44 24.55
N PHE A 564 64.68 -19.15 24.08
CA PHE A 564 64.34 -19.23 22.65
C PHE A 564 63.22 -18.24 22.34
N THR A 565 63.23 -17.61 21.17
CA THR A 565 62.05 -17.00 20.56
C THR A 565 61.68 -17.81 19.33
N ILE A 566 60.46 -18.32 19.27
CA ILE A 566 59.94 -19.07 18.12
C ILE A 566 58.61 -18.43 17.73
N ASN A 567 58.56 -17.79 16.56
CA ASN A 567 57.40 -17.04 16.05
C ASN A 567 56.82 -16.06 17.10
N ASN A 568 57.71 -15.28 17.73
CA ASN A 568 57.41 -14.26 18.74
C ASN A 568 56.96 -14.80 20.12
N ILE A 569 57.03 -16.11 20.35
CA ILE A 569 56.84 -16.71 21.67
C ILE A 569 58.21 -16.94 22.30
N ASN A 570 58.45 -16.35 23.46
CA ASN A 570 59.69 -16.55 24.23
C ASN A 570 59.55 -17.74 25.19
N TYR A 571 60.47 -18.70 25.10
CA TYR A 571 60.64 -19.84 26.00
C TYR A 571 61.86 -19.59 26.89
N TYR A 572 61.61 -19.02 28.06
CA TYR A 572 62.65 -18.71 29.04
C TYR A 572 63.08 -19.96 29.83
N SER A 573 64.38 -20.04 30.13
CA SER A 573 64.87 -20.90 31.21
C SER A 573 64.53 -20.25 32.55
N ASP A 574 63.56 -20.81 33.28
CA ASP A 574 63.07 -20.24 34.54
C ASP A 574 64.16 -20.26 35.63
N GLY A 575 64.80 -19.11 35.86
CA GLY A 575 65.44 -18.68 37.13
C GLY A 575 66.43 -19.62 37.85
N GLY A 576 66.88 -20.71 37.23
CA GLY A 576 67.74 -21.74 37.86
C GLY A 576 67.14 -23.16 37.91
N SER A 577 65.90 -23.36 37.45
CA SER A 577 65.25 -24.69 37.38
C SER A 577 65.66 -25.50 36.14
N ASN A 578 65.91 -24.84 35.01
CA ASN A 578 66.29 -25.46 33.73
C ASN A 578 67.79 -25.24 33.40
N VAL A 579 68.65 -25.78 34.28
CA VAL A 579 70.12 -25.67 34.18
C VAL A 579 70.72 -26.58 33.10
N GLY A 580 71.93 -26.24 32.63
CA GLY A 580 72.70 -27.03 31.66
C GLY A 580 72.33 -26.73 30.21
N LEU A 581 72.06 -27.78 29.43
CA LEU A 581 71.82 -27.71 27.98
C LEU A 581 70.32 -27.73 27.67
N ASN A 582 69.86 -26.77 26.88
CA ASN A 582 68.46 -26.65 26.49
C ASN A 582 68.37 -26.85 24.98
N ILE A 583 67.52 -27.76 24.50
CA ILE A 583 67.39 -28.10 23.08
C ILE A 583 65.92 -28.01 22.67
N ALA A 584 65.62 -27.24 21.62
CA ALA A 584 64.31 -27.18 20.97
C ALA A 584 64.36 -27.91 19.61
N LYS A 585 63.34 -28.75 19.38
CA LYS A 585 63.06 -29.43 18.11
C LYS A 585 61.95 -28.69 17.39
N ILE A 586 62.21 -28.25 16.16
CA ILE A 586 61.27 -27.39 15.41
C ILE A 586 61.07 -27.98 14.01
N LYS A 587 59.82 -28.13 13.56
CA LYS A 587 59.54 -28.60 12.21
C LYS A 587 59.90 -27.53 11.18
N LYS A 588 60.70 -27.91 10.17
CA LYS A 588 61.14 -27.00 9.09
C LYS A 588 59.99 -26.50 8.24
N LEU A 589 58.96 -27.32 8.02
CA LEU A 589 57.84 -26.97 7.16
C LEU A 589 56.88 -25.98 7.84
N THR A 590 56.54 -26.20 9.11
CA THR A 590 55.43 -25.48 9.77
C THR A 590 55.86 -24.53 10.89
N GLY A 591 57.10 -24.64 11.36
CA GLY A 591 57.58 -23.92 12.54
C GLY A 591 56.99 -24.40 13.86
N GLN A 592 56.21 -25.49 13.87
CA GLN A 592 55.75 -26.10 15.11
C GLN A 592 56.92 -26.61 15.95
N VAL A 593 56.74 -26.58 17.27
CA VAL A 593 57.73 -27.05 18.25
C VAL A 593 57.21 -28.34 18.89
N PRO A 594 57.49 -29.52 18.31
CA PRO A 594 57.07 -30.79 18.91
C PRO A 594 57.55 -30.96 20.35
N GLU A 595 58.77 -30.49 20.66
CA GLU A 595 59.44 -30.82 21.90
C GLU A 595 60.53 -29.81 22.24
N ILE A 596 60.58 -29.39 23.51
CA ILE A 596 61.73 -28.72 24.13
C ILE A 596 62.20 -29.61 25.28
N ARG A 597 63.51 -29.88 25.33
CA ARG A 597 64.14 -30.69 26.38
C ARG A 597 65.24 -29.93 27.08
N HIS A 598 65.32 -30.16 28.39
CA HIS A 598 66.30 -29.57 29.28
C HIS A 598 67.17 -30.70 29.85
N PHE A 599 68.48 -30.55 29.76
CA PHE A 599 69.45 -31.53 30.22
C PHE A 599 70.39 -30.88 31.23
N ARG A 600 70.34 -31.34 32.47
CA ARG A 600 71.15 -30.79 33.58
C ARG A 600 72.65 -31.02 33.41
N MET A 601 73.08 -32.05 32.67
CA MET A 601 74.48 -32.33 32.36
C MET A 601 75.39 -32.50 33.60
N ASN A 602 74.96 -33.25 34.61
CA ASN A 602 75.71 -33.51 35.86
C ASN A 602 76.21 -34.95 36.02
N THR A 603 75.93 -35.83 35.06
CA THR A 603 76.32 -37.25 35.09
C THR A 603 76.61 -37.78 33.69
N ALA A 604 77.31 -38.91 33.61
CA ALA A 604 77.58 -39.60 32.33
C ALA A 604 76.28 -39.90 31.56
N ALA A 605 75.25 -40.37 32.27
CA ALA A 605 73.93 -40.69 31.72
C ALA A 605 73.19 -39.46 31.14
N SER A 606 73.55 -38.24 31.56
CA SER A 606 73.01 -37.01 30.98
C SER A 606 73.40 -36.88 29.50
N SER A 607 74.64 -37.25 29.16
CA SER A 607 75.10 -37.23 27.76
C SER A 607 74.43 -38.31 26.91
N ASP A 608 74.12 -39.47 27.49
CA ASP A 608 73.37 -40.53 26.80
C ASP A 608 71.93 -40.10 26.52
N SER A 609 71.33 -39.36 27.47
CA SER A 609 69.99 -38.77 27.32
C SER A 609 69.95 -37.70 26.22
N VAL A 610 70.99 -36.86 26.13
CA VAL A 610 71.14 -35.91 25.02
C VAL A 610 71.21 -36.65 23.69
N LEU A 611 72.07 -37.67 23.57
CA LEU A 611 72.20 -38.46 22.34
C LEU A 611 70.87 -39.14 21.95
N ALA A 612 70.15 -39.72 22.91
CA ALA A 612 68.85 -40.34 22.68
C ALA A 612 67.85 -39.33 22.09
N PHE A 613 67.81 -38.09 22.62
CA PHE A 613 66.95 -37.04 22.09
C PHE A 613 67.39 -36.56 20.69
N LEU A 614 68.70 -36.35 20.48
CA LEU A 614 69.24 -35.98 19.17
C LEU A 614 68.93 -37.02 18.09
N ASN A 615 68.89 -38.30 18.45
CA ASN A 615 68.53 -39.39 17.53
C ASN A 615 67.04 -39.38 17.14
N THR A 616 66.19 -38.60 17.79
CA THR A 616 64.79 -38.42 17.36
C THR A 616 64.65 -37.44 16.19
N PHE A 617 65.68 -36.66 15.85
CA PHE A 617 65.63 -35.70 14.76
C PHE A 617 65.82 -36.40 13.41
N ASP A 618 65.14 -35.88 12.40
CA ASP A 618 65.30 -36.27 10.99
C ASP A 618 65.58 -35.00 10.14
N THR A 619 65.60 -35.15 8.82
CA THR A 619 65.89 -34.04 7.89
C THR A 619 64.82 -32.94 7.88
N THR A 620 63.63 -33.21 8.45
CA THR A 620 62.48 -32.30 8.50
C THR A 620 62.49 -31.35 9.71
N HIS A 621 63.51 -31.44 10.58
CA HIS A 621 63.59 -30.63 11.79
C HIS A 621 64.81 -29.69 11.80
N TYR A 622 64.61 -28.49 12.36
CA TYR A 622 65.67 -27.65 12.90
C TYR A 622 65.95 -28.02 14.34
N ILE A 623 67.21 -27.87 14.75
CA ILE A 623 67.65 -27.92 16.14
C ILE A 623 68.09 -26.53 16.59
N MET A 624 67.62 -26.10 17.75
CA MET A 624 68.09 -24.91 18.44
C MET A 624 68.56 -25.30 19.83
N THR A 625 69.67 -24.73 20.28
CA THR A 625 70.18 -25.01 21.61
C THR A 625 70.86 -23.80 22.23
N TYR A 626 70.79 -23.74 23.56
CA TYR A 626 71.60 -22.82 24.35
C TYR A 626 72.06 -23.47 25.66
N ILE A 627 73.09 -22.88 26.28
CA ILE A 627 73.47 -23.17 27.66
C ILE A 627 72.77 -22.16 28.60
N ALA A 628 72.21 -22.65 29.70
CA ALA A 628 71.61 -21.82 30.74
C ALA A 628 71.97 -22.32 32.12
N SER A 629 72.25 -21.38 33.02
CA SER A 629 72.45 -21.61 34.47
C SER A 629 73.55 -22.63 34.84
N TYR A 630 74.24 -22.36 35.94
CA TYR A 630 75.41 -23.11 36.38
C TYR A 630 75.03 -24.49 36.89
N VAL A 631 75.86 -25.49 36.56
CA VAL A 631 75.71 -26.86 37.04
C VAL A 631 76.90 -27.15 37.97
N PRO A 632 76.69 -27.18 39.30
CA PRO A 632 77.76 -27.35 40.30
C PRO A 632 78.65 -28.57 40.09
N ASP A 633 78.06 -29.68 39.63
CA ASP A 633 78.74 -30.96 39.37
C ASP A 633 78.72 -31.29 37.86
N SER A 634 79.00 -30.32 37.00
CA SER A 634 78.86 -30.54 35.55
C SER A 634 79.78 -31.65 35.03
N ASP A 635 79.22 -32.54 34.20
CA ASP A 635 79.96 -33.58 33.49
C ASP A 635 80.07 -33.20 32.00
N SER A 636 81.13 -33.69 31.35
CA SER A 636 81.42 -33.41 29.95
C SER A 636 80.52 -34.18 29.00
N MET A 637 80.06 -33.54 27.92
CA MET A 637 79.37 -34.25 26.84
C MET A 637 80.31 -35.27 26.17
N ARG A 638 79.83 -36.52 26.00
CA ARG A 638 80.62 -37.64 25.44
C ARG A 638 80.76 -37.53 23.92
N SER A 639 81.76 -38.22 23.37
CA SER A 639 82.13 -38.17 21.94
C SER A 639 80.98 -38.49 20.99
N ASN A 640 80.08 -39.41 21.35
CA ASN A 640 78.96 -39.81 20.48
C ASN A 640 77.90 -38.71 20.35
N ALA A 641 77.54 -38.04 21.45
CA ALA A 641 76.64 -36.89 21.41
C ALA A 641 77.27 -35.71 20.64
N LYS A 642 78.57 -35.46 20.84
CA LYS A 642 79.31 -34.44 20.07
C LYS A 642 79.39 -34.76 18.59
N ALA A 643 79.60 -36.03 18.21
CA ALA A 643 79.55 -36.49 16.83
C ALA A 643 78.18 -36.21 16.20
N LYS A 644 77.10 -36.46 16.94
CA LYS A 644 75.75 -36.18 16.45
C LYS A 644 75.51 -34.68 16.24
N PHE A 645 75.95 -33.81 17.14
CA PHE A 645 75.92 -32.35 16.93
C PHE A 645 76.68 -31.88 15.67
N ARG A 646 77.78 -32.55 15.31
CA ARG A 646 78.49 -32.27 14.05
C ARG A 646 77.67 -32.64 12.81
N GLU A 647 76.86 -33.70 12.86
CA GLU A 647 75.90 -34.02 11.78
C GLU A 647 74.82 -32.94 11.60
N PHE A 648 74.55 -32.15 12.64
CA PHE A 648 73.67 -30.97 12.55
C PHE A 648 74.39 -29.69 12.08
N GLY A 649 75.70 -29.73 11.86
CA GLY A 649 76.51 -28.61 11.40
C GLY A 649 77.31 -27.86 12.48
N SER A 650 77.36 -28.36 13.73
CA SER A 650 78.13 -27.69 14.78
C SER A 650 79.65 -27.82 14.55
N THR A 651 80.35 -26.69 14.65
CA THR A 651 81.82 -26.57 14.58
C THR A 651 82.45 -26.26 15.94
N GLN A 652 81.66 -25.77 16.91
CA GLN A 652 82.11 -25.39 18.25
C GLN A 652 81.80 -26.43 19.32
N ILE A 653 81.08 -27.51 19.01
CA ILE A 653 80.68 -28.52 20.01
C ILE A 653 81.88 -29.15 20.76
N ASP A 654 83.04 -29.29 20.11
CA ASP A 654 84.24 -29.83 20.76
C ASP A 654 84.83 -28.86 21.81
N SER A 655 84.57 -27.56 21.64
CA SER A 655 84.91 -26.49 22.60
C SER A 655 84.01 -26.53 23.85
N VAL A 656 82.79 -27.08 23.75
CA VAL A 656 81.87 -27.29 24.88
C VAL A 656 82.37 -28.47 25.71
N ARG A 657 83.23 -28.21 26.71
CA ARG A 657 83.84 -29.24 27.56
C ARG A 657 83.08 -29.49 28.85
N ARG A 658 82.61 -28.46 29.53
CA ARG A 658 81.82 -28.52 30.78
C ARG A 658 80.77 -27.42 30.76
N PHE A 659 79.78 -27.51 31.64
CA PHE A 659 78.72 -26.49 31.79
C PHE A 659 79.08 -25.58 32.97
N ASP A 660 80.29 -24.99 32.86
CA ASP A 660 80.96 -24.22 33.91
C ASP A 660 80.31 -22.83 34.10
N GLN A 661 80.74 -22.10 35.14
CA GLN A 661 80.23 -20.76 35.45
C GLN A 661 80.54 -19.78 34.30
N PHE A 662 79.51 -19.11 33.78
CA PHE A 662 79.55 -18.09 32.72
C PHE A 662 79.90 -18.54 31.28
N ASP A 663 80.05 -19.83 30.99
CA ASP A 663 80.16 -20.29 29.59
C ASP A 663 78.86 -19.99 28.83
N THR A 664 78.99 -19.45 27.62
CA THR A 664 77.86 -19.21 26.71
C THR A 664 78.03 -20.05 25.46
N TRP A 665 76.95 -20.73 25.08
CA TRP A 665 76.90 -21.47 23.82
C TRP A 665 75.50 -21.33 23.26
N VAL A 666 75.42 -21.05 21.97
CA VAL A 666 74.18 -21.07 21.22
C VAL A 666 74.46 -21.76 19.89
N PHE A 667 73.57 -22.68 19.52
CA PHE A 667 73.67 -23.39 18.26
C PHE A 667 72.31 -23.51 17.58
N PHE A 668 72.31 -23.29 16.29
CA PHE A 668 71.21 -23.51 15.37
C PHE A 668 71.73 -24.40 14.24
N GLY A 669 71.04 -25.51 13.94
CA GLY A 669 71.42 -26.39 12.84
C GLY A 669 70.29 -27.28 12.36
N TYR A 670 70.65 -28.25 11.52
CA TYR A 670 69.75 -29.31 11.06
C TYR A 670 70.57 -30.46 10.47
N LEU A 671 70.02 -31.68 10.44
CA LEU A 671 70.75 -32.83 9.89
C LEU A 671 71.13 -32.57 8.42
N GLY A 672 72.43 -32.67 8.14
CA GLY A 672 73.00 -32.41 6.81
C GLY A 672 73.32 -30.94 6.50
N ALA A 673 73.29 -30.04 7.49
CA ALA A 673 73.71 -28.65 7.34
C ALA A 673 75.17 -28.56 6.86
N GLN A 674 75.43 -27.72 5.85
CA GLN A 674 76.79 -27.47 5.37
C GLN A 674 77.50 -26.44 6.25
N PRO A 675 78.84 -26.39 6.25
CA PRO A 675 79.59 -25.36 6.98
C PRO A 675 79.17 -23.94 6.53
N GLY A 676 78.57 -23.18 7.45
CA GLY A 676 78.01 -21.84 7.19
C GLY A 676 76.47 -21.76 7.24
N ASP A 677 75.76 -22.88 7.11
CA ASP A 677 74.29 -22.94 7.21
C ASP A 677 73.79 -22.95 8.67
N ALA A 678 74.69 -23.30 9.59
CA ALA A 678 74.43 -23.38 11.02
C ALA A 678 74.99 -22.13 11.72
N CYS A 679 74.23 -21.58 12.67
CA CYS A 679 74.77 -20.58 13.59
C CYS A 679 75.34 -21.31 14.80
N ASP A 680 76.63 -21.20 15.04
CA ASP A 680 77.29 -21.91 16.13
C ASP A 680 78.31 -21.00 16.81
N ARG A 681 77.99 -20.52 18.00
CA ARG A 681 78.82 -19.56 18.73
C ARG A 681 79.07 -20.07 20.14
N PHE A 682 80.34 -20.17 20.51
CA PHE A 682 80.79 -20.55 21.84
C PHE A 682 81.74 -19.50 22.40
N HIS A 683 81.58 -19.17 23.68
CA HIS A 683 82.53 -18.34 24.42
C HIS A 683 82.78 -18.97 25.79
N ARG A 684 84.06 -19.25 26.06
CA ARG A 684 84.49 -19.78 27.35
C ARG A 684 84.82 -18.64 28.29
N PHE A 685 84.25 -18.67 29.49
CA PHE A 685 84.67 -17.76 30.54
C PHE A 685 86.00 -18.20 31.14
N THR A 686 86.94 -17.28 31.24
CA THR A 686 88.21 -17.47 31.96
C THR A 686 88.49 -16.22 32.80
N SER A 687 89.30 -16.33 33.85
CA SER A 687 89.59 -15.21 34.77
C SER A 687 90.14 -13.94 34.11
N ASN A 688 90.59 -14.02 32.85
CA ASN A 688 91.19 -12.94 32.08
C ASN A 688 90.28 -12.42 30.94
N PHE A 689 89.03 -12.89 30.83
CA PHE A 689 88.12 -12.54 29.73
C PHE A 689 86.78 -11.98 30.24
N VAL A 690 86.22 -11.03 29.47
CA VAL A 690 84.90 -10.43 29.73
C VAL A 690 83.79 -11.43 29.38
N TRP A 691 82.77 -11.55 30.23
CA TRP A 691 81.55 -12.32 29.95
C TRP A 691 80.81 -11.72 28.74
N THR A 692 80.41 -12.57 27.79
CA THR A 692 79.74 -12.15 26.55
C THR A 692 78.50 -13.02 26.30
N PRO A 693 77.28 -12.44 26.28
CA PRO A 693 76.10 -13.16 25.83
C PRO A 693 76.20 -13.46 24.34
N LEU A 694 75.72 -14.62 23.92
CA LEU A 694 75.72 -15.04 22.53
C LEU A 694 74.31 -15.29 22.03
N ASP A 695 74.08 -14.99 20.76
CA ASP A 695 72.80 -15.21 20.10
C ASP A 695 72.94 -15.79 18.70
N CYS A 696 71.84 -16.41 18.26
CA CYS A 696 71.63 -16.90 16.91
C CYS A 696 70.22 -16.53 16.46
N GLN A 697 70.10 -16.07 15.22
CA GLN A 697 68.81 -15.78 14.59
C GLN A 697 68.72 -16.48 13.23
N LEU A 698 67.54 -17.04 12.93
CA LEU A 698 67.15 -17.52 11.61
C LEU A 698 65.73 -17.05 11.28
N THR A 699 65.51 -16.62 10.04
CA THR A 699 64.20 -16.27 9.50
C THR A 699 63.75 -17.26 8.42
N PRO A 700 63.36 -18.50 8.77
CA PRO A 700 62.93 -19.50 7.79
C PRO A 700 61.59 -19.14 7.14
N GLN A 701 61.29 -19.72 5.97
CA GLN A 701 59.94 -19.67 5.39
C GLN A 701 59.16 -20.90 5.84
N PHE A 702 58.04 -20.70 6.53
CA PHE A 702 57.12 -21.76 6.94
C PHE A 702 55.88 -21.76 6.05
N SER A 703 55.27 -22.92 5.86
CA SER A 703 53.99 -23.09 5.17
C SER A 703 52.83 -22.95 6.14
N GLN A 704 51.76 -22.31 5.67
CA GLN A 704 50.45 -22.39 6.31
C GLN A 704 49.98 -23.84 6.30
N THR A 705 49.36 -24.30 7.38
CA THR A 705 48.88 -25.69 7.51
C THR A 705 47.42 -25.85 7.13
N LEU A 706 46.66 -24.74 7.11
CA LEU A 706 45.25 -24.68 6.75
C LEU A 706 45.00 -23.47 5.86
N GLY A 707 44.16 -23.65 4.85
CA GLY A 707 43.72 -22.58 3.96
C GLY A 707 42.33 -22.84 3.42
N THR A 708 41.67 -21.78 2.97
CA THR A 708 40.29 -21.86 2.47
C THR A 708 40.12 -21.02 1.22
N ILE A 709 39.45 -21.59 0.23
CA ILE A 709 39.01 -20.93 -1.00
C ILE A 709 37.49 -20.94 -1.00
N THR A 710 36.89 -19.74 -0.94
CA THR A 710 35.45 -19.57 -0.89
C THR A 710 34.90 -19.12 -2.24
N GLN A 711 33.85 -19.79 -2.72
CA GLN A 711 33.17 -19.40 -3.95
C GLN A 711 31.66 -19.57 -3.86
N THR A 712 30.94 -18.58 -4.38
CA THR A 712 29.48 -18.60 -4.46
C THR A 712 29.04 -18.86 -5.90
N PHE A 713 28.08 -19.75 -6.05
CA PHE A 713 27.39 -20.10 -7.29
C PHE A 713 25.90 -19.88 -7.07
N GLY A 714 25.13 -19.45 -8.07
CA GLY A 714 23.74 -19.13 -7.79
C GLY A 714 22.91 -18.66 -8.95
N ASN A 715 21.69 -18.28 -8.59
CA ASN A 715 20.53 -18.21 -9.46
C ASN A 715 20.25 -19.57 -10.10
N ALA A 716 20.24 -20.64 -9.31
CA ALA A 716 19.85 -21.96 -9.78
C ALA A 716 18.34 -22.13 -9.67
N ASP A 717 17.71 -22.68 -10.71
CA ASP A 717 16.36 -23.22 -10.66
C ASP A 717 16.36 -24.72 -10.34
N ALA A 718 17.46 -25.42 -10.64
CA ALA A 718 17.72 -26.75 -10.09
C ALA A 718 19.23 -27.04 -10.02
N TRP A 719 19.70 -27.55 -8.88
CA TRP A 719 21.08 -28.01 -8.72
C TRP A 719 21.30 -29.37 -9.40
N ARG A 720 22.55 -29.70 -9.76
CA ARG A 720 22.92 -31.02 -10.33
C ARG A 720 24.09 -31.63 -9.60
N ASN A 721 25.29 -31.17 -9.89
CA ASN A 721 26.52 -31.72 -9.32
C ASN A 721 27.65 -30.69 -9.34
N PHE A 722 28.71 -30.98 -8.61
CA PHE A 722 29.98 -30.30 -8.78
C PHE A 722 31.16 -31.28 -8.71
N SER A 723 32.28 -30.87 -9.25
CA SER A 723 33.55 -31.60 -9.23
C SER A 723 34.72 -30.63 -9.11
N TRP A 724 35.89 -31.13 -8.73
CA TRP A 724 37.10 -30.32 -8.70
C TRP A 724 38.35 -31.11 -9.07
N ASP A 725 39.29 -30.42 -9.70
CA ASP A 725 40.61 -30.97 -10.00
C ASP A 725 41.60 -30.60 -8.89
N GLN A 726 42.44 -31.56 -8.53
CA GLN A 726 43.42 -31.40 -7.47
C GLN A 726 44.69 -32.22 -7.73
N THR A 727 45.78 -31.80 -7.10
CA THR A 727 46.98 -32.62 -6.89
C THR A 727 47.15 -32.81 -5.39
N LEU A 728 47.03 -34.05 -4.91
CA LEU A 728 47.30 -34.39 -3.51
C LEU A 728 48.72 -34.94 -3.37
N THR A 729 49.41 -34.53 -2.31
CA THR A 729 50.67 -35.10 -1.86
C THR A 729 50.42 -35.97 -0.61
N PRO A 730 51.27 -36.98 -0.32
CA PRO A 730 51.01 -37.93 0.79
C PRO A 730 50.75 -37.22 2.13
N GLY A 731 49.68 -37.62 2.82
CA GLY A 731 49.27 -37.05 4.11
C GLY A 731 48.37 -35.81 4.00
N ASN A 732 48.18 -35.22 2.81
CA ASN A 732 47.43 -33.97 2.67
C ASN A 732 46.01 -34.20 2.17
N ASN A 733 45.12 -33.23 2.43
CA ASN A 733 43.72 -33.33 2.07
C ASN A 733 43.17 -32.00 1.53
N ILE A 734 42.27 -32.10 0.56
CA ILE A 734 41.35 -31.02 0.16
C ILE A 734 39.94 -31.54 0.36
N SER A 735 39.14 -30.81 1.14
CA SER A 735 37.74 -31.15 1.37
C SER A 735 36.83 -29.95 1.10
N PHE A 736 35.58 -30.21 0.71
CA PHE A 736 34.57 -29.18 0.49
C PHE A 736 33.51 -29.16 1.58
N ASP A 737 33.14 -27.96 1.99
CA ASP A 737 31.89 -27.70 2.70
C ASP A 737 30.92 -26.96 1.77
N ILE A 738 29.64 -27.32 1.86
CA ILE A 738 28.55 -26.75 1.08
C ILE A 738 27.63 -25.98 2.02
N PHE A 739 27.41 -24.71 1.71
CA PHE A 739 26.42 -23.88 2.39
C PHE A 739 25.34 -23.43 1.40
N GLY A 740 24.07 -23.60 1.74
CA GLY A 740 22.95 -22.97 1.04
C GLY A 740 22.80 -21.52 1.50
N LEU A 741 22.64 -20.59 0.58
CA LEU A 741 22.38 -19.18 0.92
C LEU A 741 20.87 -18.94 0.86
N SER A 742 20.26 -18.62 2.01
CA SER A 742 18.81 -18.43 2.12
C SER A 742 18.30 -17.29 1.22
N ARG A 743 17.18 -17.51 0.54
CA ARG A 743 16.50 -16.51 -0.30
C ARG A 743 16.18 -15.21 0.44
N ASP A 744 15.85 -15.26 1.74
CA ASP A 744 15.32 -14.09 2.46
C ASP A 744 16.39 -13.10 2.94
N ASN A 745 17.57 -13.61 3.30
CA ASN A 745 18.60 -12.81 3.98
C ASN A 745 20.03 -13.17 3.57
N ASN A 746 20.19 -14.05 2.59
CA ASN A 746 21.47 -14.53 2.07
C ASN A 746 22.41 -15.13 3.14
N GLN A 747 21.86 -15.60 4.28
CA GLN A 747 22.65 -16.22 5.33
C GLN A 747 23.07 -17.64 4.93
N PRO A 748 24.36 -18.01 5.15
CA PRO A 748 24.85 -19.34 4.84
C PRO A 748 24.37 -20.38 5.85
N VAL A 749 23.71 -21.42 5.36
CA VAL A 749 23.25 -22.60 6.10
C VAL A 749 24.08 -23.80 5.67
N ALA A 750 24.76 -24.46 6.60
CA ALA A 750 25.56 -25.65 6.28
C ALA A 750 24.65 -26.79 5.81
N LEU A 751 24.91 -27.31 4.60
CA LEU A 751 24.17 -28.42 3.99
C LEU A 751 24.99 -29.72 3.98
N ALA A 752 26.30 -29.60 3.78
CA ALA A 752 27.24 -30.72 3.85
C ALA A 752 28.64 -30.23 4.22
N SER A 753 29.45 -31.10 4.82
CA SER A 753 30.83 -30.75 5.23
C SER A 753 31.79 -31.91 5.06
N GLY A 754 33.06 -31.60 4.81
CA GLY A 754 34.15 -32.60 4.77
C GLY A 754 34.12 -33.53 3.55
N ILE A 755 33.58 -33.07 2.42
CA ILE A 755 33.48 -33.87 1.20
C ILE A 755 34.86 -34.02 0.55
N THR A 756 35.34 -35.25 0.39
CA THR A 756 36.68 -35.55 -0.17
C THR A 756 36.65 -36.21 -1.55
N SER A 757 35.49 -36.73 -1.99
CA SER A 757 35.32 -37.26 -3.36
C SER A 757 35.29 -36.12 -4.36
N ASN A 758 36.30 -36.01 -5.22
CA ASN A 758 36.44 -34.88 -6.13
C ASN A 758 35.79 -35.04 -7.51
N GLN A 759 35.26 -36.23 -7.79
CA GLN A 759 34.53 -36.55 -9.00
C GLN A 759 33.03 -36.64 -8.69
N PHE A 760 32.21 -35.96 -9.50
CA PHE A 760 30.74 -36.05 -9.54
C PHE A 760 30.04 -36.04 -8.16
N VAL A 761 30.15 -34.94 -7.41
CA VAL A 761 29.41 -34.77 -6.15
C VAL A 761 28.00 -34.28 -6.45
N SER A 762 26.99 -35.13 -6.26
CA SER A 762 25.58 -34.76 -6.46
C SER A 762 25.12 -33.72 -5.44
N ILE A 763 24.42 -32.70 -5.93
CA ILE A 763 23.78 -31.65 -5.13
C ILE A 763 22.34 -31.38 -5.59
N ASP A 764 21.78 -32.29 -6.38
CA ASP A 764 20.42 -32.25 -6.94
C ASP A 764 19.30 -32.20 -5.89
N THR A 765 19.54 -32.72 -4.70
CA THR A 765 18.60 -32.72 -3.58
C THR A 765 18.49 -31.37 -2.85
N ILE A 766 19.38 -30.42 -3.14
CA ILE A 766 19.30 -29.07 -2.55
C ILE A 766 18.09 -28.35 -3.13
N ASP A 767 17.18 -27.88 -2.27
CA ASP A 767 16.05 -27.03 -2.66
C ASP A 767 16.57 -25.69 -3.21
N SER A 768 16.51 -25.54 -4.52
CA SER A 768 16.93 -24.34 -5.25
C SER A 768 16.03 -23.14 -4.99
N TYR A 769 14.77 -23.32 -4.59
CA TYR A 769 13.89 -22.20 -4.28
C TYR A 769 14.23 -21.60 -2.91
N ALA A 770 14.49 -22.46 -1.92
CA ALA A 770 14.97 -22.05 -0.59
C ALA A 770 16.41 -21.51 -0.63
N TYR A 771 17.27 -22.17 -1.44
CA TYR A 771 18.68 -21.85 -1.61
C TYR A 771 19.02 -21.62 -3.09
N PRO A 772 18.64 -20.48 -3.67
CA PRO A 772 18.92 -20.15 -5.08
C PRO A 772 20.40 -19.97 -5.35
N SER A 773 21.21 -19.81 -4.30
CA SER A 773 22.67 -19.77 -4.36
C SER A 773 23.28 -20.71 -3.33
N ILE A 774 24.45 -21.26 -3.64
CA ILE A 774 25.29 -22.04 -2.73
C ILE A 774 26.68 -21.41 -2.62
N ARG A 775 27.30 -21.56 -1.44
CA ARG A 775 28.70 -21.27 -1.19
C ARG A 775 29.46 -22.58 -1.00
N LEU A 776 30.53 -22.75 -1.76
CA LEU A 776 31.47 -23.85 -1.65
C LEU A 776 32.76 -23.34 -1.01
N ASP A 777 33.15 -23.98 0.10
CA ASP A 777 34.41 -23.68 0.79
C ASP A 777 35.38 -24.85 0.62
N ALA A 778 36.40 -24.68 -0.23
CA ALA A 778 37.47 -25.64 -0.42
C ALA A 778 38.51 -25.46 0.68
N LYS A 779 38.68 -26.47 1.54
CA LYS A 779 39.60 -26.46 2.68
C LYS A 779 40.85 -27.28 2.33
N LEU A 780 41.99 -26.61 2.24
CA LEU A 780 43.29 -27.22 2.02
C LEU A 780 43.95 -27.46 3.37
N SER A 781 44.54 -28.64 3.56
CA SER A 781 45.23 -28.98 4.80
C SER A 781 46.50 -29.81 4.56
N ILE A 782 47.52 -29.55 5.37
CA ILE A 782 48.72 -30.37 5.47
C ILE A 782 48.65 -31.21 6.73
N ASP A 783 48.90 -32.52 6.63
CA ASP A 783 49.15 -33.34 7.83
C ASP A 783 50.43 -32.85 8.50
N THR A 784 50.28 -32.23 9.66
CA THR A 784 51.41 -31.69 10.43
C THR A 784 52.39 -32.76 10.91
N LEU A 785 52.05 -34.05 10.86
CA LEU A 785 52.92 -35.16 11.23
C LEU A 785 53.79 -35.64 10.06
N ASN A 786 53.18 -35.97 8.91
CA ASN A 786 53.85 -36.62 7.78
C ASN A 786 53.87 -35.80 6.48
N GLY A 787 53.08 -34.74 6.37
CA GLY A 787 52.94 -33.94 5.16
C GLY A 787 54.21 -33.16 4.84
N GLN A 788 54.59 -33.15 3.55
CA GLN A 788 55.85 -32.53 3.10
C GLN A 788 55.66 -31.28 2.23
N ASN A 789 54.57 -31.18 1.47
CA ASN A 789 54.29 -30.06 0.56
C ASN A 789 52.81 -29.65 0.69
N SER A 790 52.42 -28.51 0.13
CA SER A 790 50.99 -28.17 0.05
C SER A 790 50.25 -29.09 -0.93
N PRO A 791 48.96 -29.43 -0.71
CA PRO A 791 48.09 -29.87 -1.79
C PRO A 791 47.81 -28.70 -2.76
N VAL A 792 47.43 -28.99 -3.99
CA VAL A 792 47.12 -28.00 -5.02
C VAL A 792 45.67 -28.16 -5.48
N PHE A 793 44.86 -27.12 -5.29
CA PHE A 793 43.52 -27.01 -5.85
C PHE A 793 43.61 -26.38 -7.25
N LYS A 794 43.13 -27.06 -8.30
CA LYS A 794 43.32 -26.62 -9.69
C LYS A 794 42.10 -25.91 -10.24
N SER A 795 40.92 -26.49 -10.08
CA SER A 795 39.68 -25.95 -10.64
C SER A 795 38.46 -26.51 -9.93
N THR A 796 37.34 -25.81 -10.03
CA THR A 796 36.00 -26.32 -9.68
C THR A 796 35.09 -26.21 -10.90
N SER A 797 34.24 -27.21 -11.10
CA SER A 797 33.14 -27.25 -12.06
C SER A 797 31.83 -27.44 -11.31
N VAL A 798 30.90 -26.50 -11.39
CA VAL A 798 29.54 -26.62 -10.82
C VAL A 798 28.53 -26.63 -11.94
N ARG A 799 27.60 -27.58 -11.91
CA ARG A 799 26.55 -27.73 -12.91
C ARG A 799 25.17 -27.53 -12.27
N TYR A 800 24.36 -26.66 -12.87
CA TYR A 800 22.98 -26.38 -12.46
C TYR A 800 22.14 -25.85 -13.62
N VAL A 801 20.82 -25.95 -13.50
CA VAL A 801 19.85 -25.34 -14.42
C VAL A 801 19.60 -23.91 -13.94
N PRO A 802 19.93 -22.87 -14.72
CA PRO A 802 19.63 -21.48 -14.38
C PRO A 802 18.13 -21.19 -14.60
N PRO A 803 17.62 -20.05 -14.12
CA PRO A 803 16.19 -19.78 -14.10
C PRO A 803 15.67 -19.33 -15.46
N ALA A 804 14.35 -19.37 -15.59
CA ALA A 804 13.68 -18.67 -16.68
C ALA A 804 13.76 -17.15 -16.45
N GLU A 805 13.38 -16.40 -17.48
CA GLU A 805 13.28 -14.94 -17.42
C GLU A 805 12.14 -14.51 -18.32
N ILE A 806 10.99 -14.22 -17.72
CA ILE A 806 9.79 -13.77 -18.40
C ILE A 806 9.60 -12.27 -18.20
N ALA A 807 9.45 -11.53 -19.29
CA ALA A 807 9.22 -10.11 -19.20
C ALA A 807 8.30 -9.60 -20.32
N PRO A 808 7.35 -8.70 -20.01
CA PRO A 808 6.60 -7.97 -21.00
C PRO A 808 7.43 -6.88 -21.69
N ASP A 809 7.07 -6.57 -22.92
CA ASP A 809 7.55 -5.40 -23.64
C ASP A 809 6.62 -4.22 -23.37
N ASN A 810 7.08 -3.31 -22.51
CA ASN A 810 6.33 -2.12 -22.09
C ASN A 810 5.94 -1.18 -23.24
N TYR A 811 6.59 -1.29 -24.40
CA TYR A 811 6.31 -0.45 -25.57
C TYR A 811 5.59 -1.19 -26.70
N SER A 812 5.17 -2.44 -26.43
CA SER A 812 4.37 -3.24 -27.35
C SER A 812 2.86 -3.09 -27.15
N PHE A 813 2.42 -2.19 -26.25
CA PHE A 813 0.99 -1.97 -26.02
C PHE A 813 0.29 -1.54 -27.30
N THR A 814 -0.81 -2.21 -27.62
CA THR A 814 -1.79 -1.74 -28.59
C THR A 814 -3.14 -1.60 -27.91
N ALA A 815 -3.85 -0.54 -28.23
CA ALA A 815 -5.15 -0.22 -27.65
C ALA A 815 -6.18 -0.03 -28.77
N SER A 816 -7.43 -0.41 -28.53
CA SER A 816 -8.54 -0.09 -29.43
C SER A 816 -8.80 1.42 -29.49
N ASP A 817 -8.63 2.09 -28.35
CA ASP A 817 -8.67 3.54 -28.17
C ASP A 817 -7.87 3.91 -26.90
N THR A 818 -7.59 5.19 -26.69
CA THR A 818 -6.87 5.72 -25.52
C THR A 818 -7.72 6.69 -24.70
N MET A 819 -8.86 7.14 -25.23
CA MET A 819 -9.80 8.02 -24.54
C MET A 819 -11.24 7.60 -24.86
N VAL A 820 -12.02 7.28 -23.84
CA VAL A 820 -13.41 6.81 -24.00
C VAL A 820 -14.31 7.36 -22.89
N GLN A 821 -15.62 7.27 -23.09
CA GLN A 821 -16.56 7.60 -22.03
C GLN A 821 -16.71 6.43 -21.04
N GLU A 822 -17.13 6.72 -19.81
CA GLU A 822 -17.45 5.69 -18.84
C GLU A 822 -18.57 4.78 -19.34
N GLY A 823 -18.36 3.47 -19.21
CA GLY A 823 -19.25 2.44 -19.73
C GLY A 823 -18.79 1.85 -21.07
N ASP A 824 -17.98 2.57 -21.83
CA ASP A 824 -17.38 2.05 -23.07
C ASP A 824 -16.48 0.83 -22.82
N SER A 825 -16.32 0.01 -23.85
CA SER A 825 -15.40 -1.12 -23.83
C SER A 825 -14.06 -0.74 -24.44
N LEU A 826 -12.97 -1.05 -23.74
CA LEU A 826 -11.61 -0.92 -24.23
C LEU A 826 -10.98 -2.29 -24.40
N SER A 827 -10.10 -2.42 -25.39
CA SER A 827 -9.26 -3.60 -25.58
C SER A 827 -7.80 -3.21 -25.64
N PHE A 828 -6.97 -3.91 -24.88
CA PHE A 828 -5.52 -3.75 -24.88
C PHE A 828 -4.84 -5.07 -25.19
N SER A 829 -3.65 -5.00 -25.80
CA SER A 829 -2.75 -6.13 -25.90
C SER A 829 -1.30 -5.73 -25.65
N VAL A 830 -0.48 -6.68 -25.20
CA VAL A 830 0.94 -6.49 -24.92
C VAL A 830 1.71 -7.79 -25.20
N ASN A 831 2.91 -7.65 -25.74
CA ASN A 831 3.82 -8.77 -25.96
C ASN A 831 4.63 -9.07 -24.69
N TYR A 832 4.95 -10.34 -24.47
CA TYR A 832 5.85 -10.81 -23.41
C TYR A 832 6.67 -11.98 -23.91
N TYR A 833 7.86 -12.16 -23.36
CA TYR A 833 8.88 -13.07 -23.89
C TYR A 833 9.53 -13.87 -22.77
N ASN A 834 10.03 -15.07 -23.09
CA ASN A 834 10.97 -15.81 -22.26
C ASN A 834 12.37 -15.70 -22.85
N ILE A 835 13.28 -14.99 -22.18
CA ILE A 835 14.66 -14.76 -22.63
C ILE A 835 15.69 -15.43 -21.71
N GLY A 836 15.24 -16.33 -20.84
CA GLY A 836 16.04 -17.00 -19.83
C GLY A 836 16.79 -18.23 -20.34
N PHE A 837 16.97 -19.21 -19.45
CA PHE A 837 17.78 -20.40 -19.70
C PHE A 837 16.98 -21.69 -19.85
N LYS A 838 15.67 -21.66 -19.59
CA LYS A 838 14.78 -22.82 -19.67
C LYS A 838 13.38 -22.43 -20.14
N ASP A 839 12.68 -23.40 -20.72
CA ASP A 839 11.27 -23.24 -21.07
C ASP A 839 10.41 -23.10 -19.81
N VAL A 840 9.39 -22.26 -19.89
CA VAL A 840 8.42 -22.07 -18.81
C VAL A 840 7.17 -22.86 -19.14
N GLN A 841 6.87 -23.90 -18.36
CA GLN A 841 5.72 -24.78 -18.63
C GLN A 841 4.39 -24.12 -18.25
N GLN A 842 4.34 -23.42 -17.11
CA GLN A 842 3.14 -22.74 -16.63
C GLN A 842 3.48 -21.39 -16.00
N TYR A 843 2.61 -20.40 -16.22
CA TYR A 843 2.78 -19.03 -15.76
C TYR A 843 1.41 -18.32 -15.69
N VAL A 844 1.35 -17.18 -15.00
CA VAL A 844 0.15 -16.35 -14.85
C VAL A 844 0.34 -15.03 -15.57
N ASN A 845 -0.70 -14.61 -16.29
CA ASN A 845 -0.84 -13.27 -16.81
C ASN A 845 -1.98 -12.56 -16.08
N LYS A 846 -1.72 -11.38 -15.53
CA LYS A 846 -2.70 -10.60 -14.77
C LYS A 846 -2.83 -9.20 -15.37
N TRP A 847 -4.06 -8.81 -15.65
CA TRP A 847 -4.42 -7.46 -16.08
C TRP A 847 -5.20 -6.77 -14.98
N TYR A 848 -4.79 -5.58 -14.59
CA TYR A 848 -5.48 -4.80 -13.57
C TYR A 848 -5.31 -3.30 -13.78
N VAL A 849 -6.27 -2.53 -13.29
CA VAL A 849 -6.22 -1.08 -13.27
C VAL A 849 -5.98 -0.63 -11.83
N LYS A 850 -5.09 0.34 -11.62
CA LYS A 850 -4.97 1.01 -10.33
C LYS A 850 -5.51 2.42 -10.45
N ASN A 851 -6.54 2.72 -9.65
CA ASN A 851 -7.06 4.07 -9.49
C ASN A 851 -7.12 4.42 -8.00
N GLN A 852 -6.55 5.57 -7.61
CA GLN A 852 -6.50 6.03 -6.21
C GLN A 852 -6.00 4.95 -5.22
N GLY A 853 -5.06 4.12 -5.67
CA GLY A 853 -4.50 3.00 -4.90
C GLY A 853 -5.41 1.78 -4.72
N ILE A 854 -6.62 1.79 -5.29
CA ILE A 854 -7.48 0.60 -5.40
C ILE A 854 -7.09 -0.16 -6.66
N GLU A 855 -6.76 -1.44 -6.49
CA GLU A 855 -6.50 -2.37 -7.59
C GLU A 855 -7.80 -3.06 -8.01
N THR A 856 -8.19 -2.88 -9.28
CA THR A 856 -9.31 -3.61 -9.89
C THR A 856 -8.75 -4.62 -10.89
N VAL A 857 -8.84 -5.90 -10.55
CA VAL A 857 -8.41 -7.00 -11.44
C VAL A 857 -9.41 -7.17 -12.57
N LEU A 858 -8.94 -7.01 -13.81
CA LEU A 858 -9.75 -7.14 -15.01
C LEU A 858 -9.75 -8.58 -15.54
N ARG A 859 -8.58 -9.23 -15.50
CA ARG A 859 -8.39 -10.59 -16.00
C ARG A 859 -7.19 -11.25 -15.35
N THR A 860 -7.27 -12.55 -15.09
CA THR A 860 -6.13 -13.37 -14.68
C THR A 860 -6.20 -14.69 -15.41
N ASP A 861 -5.15 -15.01 -16.16
CA ASP A 861 -5.04 -16.23 -16.94
C ASP A 861 -3.92 -17.10 -16.40
N THR A 862 -4.24 -18.34 -16.02
CA THR A 862 -3.23 -19.38 -15.82
C THR A 862 -2.97 -20.08 -17.15
N ILE A 863 -1.76 -19.91 -17.69
CA ILE A 863 -1.39 -20.43 -19.00
C ILE A 863 -0.57 -21.71 -18.81
N SER A 864 -1.03 -22.81 -19.42
CA SER A 864 -0.36 -24.13 -19.34
C SER A 864 0.40 -24.52 -20.62
N ASN A 865 0.35 -23.68 -21.65
CA ASN A 865 1.13 -23.91 -22.86
C ASN A 865 2.53 -23.35 -22.66
N ALA A 866 3.56 -24.19 -22.82
CA ALA A 866 4.94 -23.80 -22.56
C ALA A 866 5.38 -22.55 -23.36
N LEU A 867 5.97 -21.57 -22.67
CA LEU A 867 6.66 -20.44 -23.28
C LEU A 867 8.14 -20.81 -23.45
N MET A 868 8.50 -21.15 -24.69
CA MET A 868 9.83 -21.62 -25.04
C MET A 868 10.89 -20.53 -24.86
N ILE A 869 12.13 -20.91 -24.58
CA ILE A 869 13.27 -19.98 -24.58
C ILE A 869 13.34 -19.23 -25.92
N ASP A 870 13.65 -17.95 -25.87
CA ASP A 870 13.76 -17.04 -27.03
C ASP A 870 12.46 -16.88 -27.84
N SER A 871 11.31 -17.20 -27.23
CA SER A 871 9.99 -17.01 -27.82
C SER A 871 9.18 -15.95 -27.08
N GLY A 872 8.20 -15.37 -27.78
CA GLY A 872 7.26 -14.41 -27.23
C GLY A 872 5.81 -14.73 -27.58
N ARG A 873 4.89 -14.12 -26.84
CA ARG A 873 3.45 -14.22 -27.01
C ARG A 873 2.80 -12.87 -26.76
N THR A 874 1.58 -12.72 -27.25
CA THR A 874 0.74 -11.55 -26.97
C THR A 874 -0.35 -11.94 -25.98
N SER A 875 -0.55 -11.12 -24.96
CA SER A 875 -1.73 -11.20 -24.09
C SER A 875 -2.68 -10.08 -24.47
N SER A 876 -3.99 -10.33 -24.37
CA SER A 876 -5.01 -9.30 -24.59
C SER A 876 -6.05 -9.29 -23.47
N VAL A 877 -6.66 -8.14 -23.24
CA VAL A 877 -7.80 -7.96 -22.35
C VAL A 877 -8.81 -7.03 -23.00
N SER A 878 -10.10 -7.33 -22.83
CA SER A 878 -11.21 -6.44 -23.18
C SER A 878 -12.08 -6.25 -21.95
N PHE A 879 -12.43 -5.01 -21.61
CA PHE A 879 -13.16 -4.69 -20.39
C PHE A 879 -14.02 -3.43 -20.57
N SER A 880 -15.09 -3.30 -19.79
CA SER A 880 -15.88 -2.06 -19.69
C SER A 880 -15.21 -1.09 -18.72
N THR A 881 -15.24 0.20 -19.02
CA THR A 881 -14.75 1.28 -18.15
C THR A 881 -15.72 1.66 -17.02
N SER A 882 -16.89 1.02 -16.96
CA SER A 882 -17.91 1.29 -15.95
C SER A 882 -17.36 1.09 -14.53
N GLY A 883 -17.50 2.13 -13.68
CA GLY A 883 -17.11 2.06 -12.28
C GLY A 883 -15.60 2.12 -12.02
N LEU A 884 -14.79 2.31 -13.07
CA LEU A 884 -13.33 2.49 -12.93
C LEU A 884 -12.97 3.94 -12.54
N ARG A 885 -13.74 4.93 -13.02
CA ARG A 885 -13.51 6.36 -12.77
C ARG A 885 -13.88 6.76 -11.33
N ASP A 886 -13.16 7.71 -10.72
CA ASP A 886 -13.73 8.44 -9.59
C ASP A 886 -14.86 9.37 -10.07
N ILE A 887 -16.09 9.10 -9.63
CA ILE A 887 -17.29 9.87 -9.98
C ILE A 887 -17.19 11.36 -9.62
N LYS A 888 -16.25 11.77 -8.76
CA LYS A 888 -16.03 13.18 -8.40
C LYS A 888 -15.27 13.99 -9.46
N ILE A 889 -14.59 13.33 -10.39
CA ILE A 889 -13.77 13.97 -11.43
C ILE A 889 -14.35 13.68 -12.80
N LYS A 890 -14.28 14.69 -13.68
CA LYS A 890 -14.86 14.62 -15.03
C LYS A 890 -14.00 13.84 -16.01
N ILE A 891 -12.69 13.91 -15.86
CA ILE A 891 -11.72 13.23 -16.71
C ILE A 891 -10.73 12.58 -15.75
N ASP A 892 -10.57 11.27 -15.86
CA ASP A 892 -9.67 10.49 -15.02
C ASP A 892 -8.66 9.75 -15.90
N THR A 893 -7.38 9.90 -15.58
CA THR A 893 -6.30 9.18 -16.24
C THR A 893 -5.99 7.94 -15.41
N MET A 894 -6.15 6.78 -16.02
CA MET A 894 -6.04 5.48 -15.37
C MET A 894 -4.80 4.75 -15.86
N ASP A 895 -4.08 4.10 -14.94
CA ASP A 895 -2.96 3.23 -15.28
C ASP A 895 -3.44 1.78 -15.39
N LEU A 896 -3.22 1.19 -16.56
CA LEU A 896 -3.43 -0.23 -16.86
C LEU A 896 -2.12 -0.99 -16.74
N TYR A 897 -2.14 -2.04 -15.93
CA TYR A 897 -1.00 -2.90 -15.67
C TYR A 897 -1.23 -4.26 -16.30
N PHE A 898 -0.16 -4.78 -16.90
CA PHE A 898 0.01 -6.18 -17.25
C PHE A 898 1.18 -6.75 -16.46
N GLU A 899 0.93 -7.85 -15.75
CA GLU A 899 1.94 -8.56 -14.98
C GLU A 899 2.00 -10.01 -15.44
N THR A 900 3.22 -10.53 -15.62
CA THR A 900 3.46 -11.95 -15.93
C THR A 900 4.32 -12.58 -14.83
N SER A 901 3.97 -13.76 -14.33
CA SER A 901 4.69 -14.39 -13.22
C SER A 901 4.73 -15.91 -13.35
N LEU A 902 5.80 -16.52 -12.86
CA LEU A 902 5.93 -17.98 -12.81
C LEU A 902 5.00 -18.55 -11.73
N ILE A 903 4.47 -19.77 -11.98
CA ILE A 903 3.64 -20.46 -10.98
C ILE A 903 4.51 -21.26 -10.01
N GLY A 904 4.16 -21.19 -8.73
CA GLY A 904 4.75 -22.00 -7.67
C GLY A 904 6.17 -21.54 -7.28
N ASN A 905 6.94 -22.49 -6.75
CA ASN A 905 8.28 -22.25 -6.23
C ASN A 905 9.33 -22.28 -7.37
N ALA A 906 9.20 -21.38 -8.34
CA ALA A 906 10.13 -21.24 -9.45
C ALA A 906 11.04 -20.02 -9.26
N ASN A 907 12.28 -20.11 -9.74
CA ASN A 907 13.22 -19.01 -9.74
C ASN A 907 13.20 -18.26 -11.08
N GLU A 908 13.49 -16.96 -10.99
CA GLU A 908 13.56 -16.02 -12.12
C GLU A 908 14.76 -15.11 -11.94
N LEU A 909 15.40 -14.68 -13.03
CA LEU A 909 16.62 -13.87 -12.93
C LEU A 909 16.31 -12.44 -12.48
N PHE A 910 15.28 -11.80 -13.06
CA PHE A 910 14.95 -10.41 -12.80
C PHE A 910 13.45 -10.16 -12.56
N PRO A 911 12.87 -10.62 -11.44
CA PRO A 911 11.43 -10.45 -11.17
C PRO A 911 10.90 -9.00 -11.21
N PHE A 912 11.79 -8.01 -11.11
CA PHE A 912 11.43 -6.59 -11.15
C PHE A 912 10.91 -6.13 -12.52
N ASN A 913 11.18 -6.87 -13.61
CA ASN A 913 10.79 -6.48 -14.96
C ASN A 913 9.50 -7.16 -15.44
N ASN A 914 8.82 -7.92 -14.58
CA ASN A 914 7.62 -8.71 -14.89
C ASN A 914 6.34 -7.88 -15.17
N THR A 915 6.42 -6.55 -15.06
CA THR A 915 5.27 -5.66 -15.18
C THR A 915 5.46 -4.66 -16.32
N ALA A 916 4.44 -4.54 -17.16
CA ALA A 916 4.29 -3.50 -18.17
C ALA A 916 3.06 -2.64 -17.87
N ILE A 917 3.14 -1.35 -18.17
CA ILE A 917 2.14 -0.35 -17.79
C ILE A 917 1.91 0.61 -18.95
N THR A 918 0.64 0.94 -19.16
CA THR A 918 0.20 2.01 -20.05
C THR A 918 -0.92 2.80 -19.37
N SER A 919 -1.29 3.95 -19.91
CA SER A 919 -2.38 4.77 -19.37
C SER A 919 -3.46 5.03 -20.42
N PHE A 920 -4.69 5.20 -19.95
CA PHE A 920 -5.84 5.59 -20.77
C PHE A 920 -6.73 6.57 -20.02
N ILE A 921 -7.60 7.26 -20.74
CA ILE A 921 -8.45 8.32 -20.19
C ILE A 921 -9.91 7.85 -20.21
N VAL A 922 -10.58 8.02 -19.08
CA VAL A 922 -12.03 7.80 -18.95
C VAL A 922 -12.71 9.12 -18.65
N GLU A 923 -13.59 9.53 -19.55
CA GLU A 923 -14.41 10.73 -19.41
C GLU A 923 -15.77 10.37 -18.79
N GLY A 924 -16.24 11.21 -17.87
CA GLY A 924 -17.60 11.15 -17.37
C GLY A 924 -18.60 11.72 -18.35
N ASP A 925 -19.81 11.20 -18.28
CA ASP A 925 -20.92 11.78 -19.02
C ASP A 925 -21.27 13.16 -18.44
N THR A 926 -21.47 14.12 -19.33
CA THR A 926 -21.79 15.51 -18.98
C THR A 926 -23.03 16.02 -19.70
N VAL A 927 -23.69 15.18 -20.49
CA VAL A 927 -24.89 15.53 -21.23
C VAL A 927 -26.09 15.27 -20.32
N ASN A 928 -27.02 16.23 -20.26
CA ASN A 928 -28.22 16.05 -19.46
C ASN A 928 -29.20 15.13 -20.22
N PRO A 929 -29.83 14.17 -19.54
CA PRO A 929 -30.85 13.34 -20.16
C PRO A 929 -32.11 14.14 -20.52
N LEU A 930 -32.87 13.64 -21.50
CA LEU A 930 -34.11 14.22 -22.00
C LEU A 930 -35.32 13.44 -21.49
N ILE A 931 -36.33 14.15 -20.98
CA ILE A 931 -37.65 13.57 -20.66
C ILE A 931 -38.69 14.12 -21.62
N GLU A 932 -39.51 13.23 -22.18
CA GLU A 932 -40.75 13.59 -22.86
C GLU A 932 -41.95 13.10 -22.07
N VAL A 933 -42.93 13.98 -21.82
CA VAL A 933 -44.16 13.63 -21.09
C VAL A 933 -45.39 13.85 -21.97
N THR A 934 -46.27 12.85 -22.00
CA THR A 934 -47.56 12.93 -22.69
C THR A 934 -48.70 12.49 -21.78
N TYR A 935 -49.88 13.04 -22.02
CA TYR A 935 -51.15 12.74 -21.35
C TYR A 935 -52.11 12.24 -22.42
N ASP A 936 -52.57 11.01 -22.29
CA ASP A 936 -53.41 10.33 -23.30
C ASP A 936 -52.82 10.42 -24.72
N GLY A 937 -51.49 10.34 -24.82
CA GLY A 937 -50.74 10.42 -26.08
C GLY A 937 -50.50 11.83 -26.64
N LYS A 938 -50.88 12.90 -25.91
CA LYS A 938 -50.65 14.30 -26.32
C LYS A 938 -49.73 15.04 -25.36
N GLN A 939 -48.91 15.96 -25.87
CA GLN A 939 -48.23 16.95 -25.02
C GLN A 939 -49.23 18.02 -24.58
N ILE A 940 -49.04 18.56 -23.39
CA ILE A 940 -49.94 19.54 -22.77
C ILE A 940 -49.17 20.79 -22.33
N LEU A 941 -49.87 21.90 -22.18
CA LEU A 941 -49.39 23.13 -21.55
C LEU A 941 -49.87 23.24 -20.11
N ASN A 942 -49.19 24.08 -19.33
CA ASN A 942 -49.61 24.38 -17.96
C ASN A 942 -50.97 25.09 -17.96
N GLY A 943 -51.94 24.50 -17.26
CA GLY A 943 -53.32 24.95 -17.18
C GLY A 943 -54.29 24.13 -18.05
N ASP A 944 -53.79 23.22 -18.89
CA ASP A 944 -54.65 22.40 -19.75
C ASP A 944 -55.54 21.46 -18.95
N TYR A 945 -56.72 21.19 -19.52
CA TYR A 945 -57.68 20.25 -18.97
C TYR A 945 -57.31 18.82 -19.34
N VAL A 946 -57.32 17.92 -18.36
CA VAL A 946 -57.09 16.48 -18.56
C VAL A 946 -58.24 15.68 -17.97
N GLN A 947 -58.40 14.44 -18.45
CA GLN A 947 -59.37 13.50 -17.89
C GLN A 947 -59.05 13.21 -16.41
N LYS A 948 -60.03 12.69 -15.69
CA LYS A 948 -59.84 12.30 -14.28
C LYS A 948 -58.86 11.14 -14.12
N ASN A 949 -58.86 10.20 -15.08
CA ASN A 949 -57.96 9.04 -15.11
C ASN A 949 -57.10 9.08 -16.38
N PRO A 950 -56.16 10.03 -16.52
CA PRO A 950 -55.34 10.12 -17.73
C PRO A 950 -54.27 9.02 -17.73
N VAL A 951 -53.85 8.58 -18.91
CA VAL A 951 -52.63 7.77 -19.06
C VAL A 951 -51.47 8.72 -19.32
N ILE A 952 -50.61 8.88 -18.32
CA ILE A 952 -49.43 9.73 -18.40
C ILE A 952 -48.23 8.86 -18.75
N MET A 953 -47.59 9.12 -19.89
CA MET A 953 -46.39 8.41 -20.32
C MET A 953 -45.18 9.31 -20.27
N LEU A 954 -44.10 8.82 -19.68
CA LEU A 954 -42.80 9.47 -19.66
C LEU A 954 -41.77 8.62 -20.37
N LYS A 955 -41.12 9.21 -21.38
CA LYS A 955 -39.98 8.59 -22.06
C LYS A 955 -38.72 9.28 -21.62
N PHE A 956 -37.76 8.50 -21.13
CA PHE A 956 -36.46 8.96 -20.68
C PHE A 956 -35.39 8.55 -21.69
N PHE A 957 -34.67 9.54 -22.22
CA PHE A 957 -33.60 9.36 -23.19
C PHE A 957 -32.28 9.90 -22.65
N ASP A 958 -31.19 9.23 -22.97
CA ASP A 958 -29.86 9.57 -22.47
C ASP A 958 -28.79 8.97 -23.41
N ASP A 959 -27.66 9.63 -23.61
CA ASP A 959 -26.59 9.17 -24.50
C ASP A 959 -25.49 8.36 -23.78
N SER A 960 -25.59 8.24 -22.45
CA SER A 960 -24.75 7.34 -21.66
C SER A 960 -24.92 5.88 -22.07
N ARG A 961 -23.80 5.14 -22.15
CA ARG A 961 -23.85 3.67 -22.26
C ARG A 961 -24.15 2.97 -20.94
N MET A 962 -24.28 3.72 -19.84
CA MET A 962 -24.65 3.20 -18.53
C MET A 962 -26.17 3.08 -18.40
N VAL A 963 -26.74 1.96 -18.81
CA VAL A 963 -28.19 1.69 -18.78
C VAL A 963 -28.77 1.81 -17.36
N ILE A 964 -29.76 2.69 -17.16
CA ILE A 964 -30.51 2.73 -15.89
C ILE A 964 -31.35 1.46 -15.69
N SER A 965 -31.40 0.99 -14.46
CA SER A 965 -32.23 -0.16 -14.06
C SER A 965 -32.88 0.01 -12.69
N ASP A 966 -32.65 1.13 -12.02
CA ASP A 966 -33.24 1.46 -10.73
C ASP A 966 -34.37 2.48 -10.89
N THR A 967 -35.50 2.14 -10.28
CA THR A 967 -36.67 3.02 -10.17
C THR A 967 -36.40 4.34 -9.43
N SER A 968 -35.32 4.42 -8.65
CA SER A 968 -34.92 5.65 -7.96
C SER A 968 -34.43 6.74 -8.92
N ASN A 969 -33.99 6.36 -10.13
CA ASN A 969 -33.56 7.27 -11.18
C ASN A 969 -34.71 8.08 -11.78
N VAL A 970 -35.96 7.60 -11.75
CA VAL A 970 -37.12 8.32 -12.33
C VAL A 970 -38.22 8.45 -11.29
N LYS A 971 -38.49 9.65 -10.78
CA LYS A 971 -39.46 9.91 -9.70
C LYS A 971 -40.65 10.71 -10.18
N VAL A 972 -41.84 10.23 -9.83
CA VAL A 972 -43.13 10.90 -10.06
C VAL A 972 -43.62 11.52 -8.75
N PHE A 973 -44.09 12.78 -8.83
CA PHE A 973 -44.75 13.46 -7.73
C PHE A 973 -46.11 13.97 -8.16
N LEU A 974 -47.13 13.74 -7.34
CA LEU A 974 -48.46 14.31 -7.46
C LEU A 974 -48.73 15.22 -6.27
N ASP A 975 -49.05 16.49 -6.52
CA ASP A 975 -49.29 17.51 -5.49
C ASP A 975 -48.17 17.56 -4.43
N ASN A 976 -46.92 17.54 -4.91
CA ASN A 976 -45.68 17.49 -4.14
C ASN A 976 -45.47 16.23 -3.28
N ARG A 977 -46.33 15.22 -3.38
CA ARG A 977 -46.14 13.91 -2.72
C ARG A 977 -45.50 12.93 -3.68
N TYR A 978 -44.46 12.23 -3.22
CA TYR A 978 -43.82 11.17 -4.01
C TYR A 978 -44.78 10.00 -4.22
N VAL A 979 -44.88 9.53 -5.46
CA VAL A 979 -45.65 8.35 -5.83
C VAL A 979 -44.68 7.17 -5.93
N PRO A 980 -44.70 6.22 -4.98
CA PRO A 980 -43.76 5.10 -4.98
C PRO A 980 -44.16 4.05 -6.03
N TYR A 981 -43.16 3.38 -6.62
CA TYR A 981 -43.38 2.23 -7.51
C TYR A 981 -43.83 0.96 -6.75
N VAL A 982 -43.65 0.93 -5.42
CA VAL A 982 -44.02 -0.21 -4.57
C VAL A 982 -44.79 0.31 -3.35
N ILE A 983 -45.94 -0.29 -3.07
CA ILE A 983 -46.80 0.02 -1.92
C ILE A 983 -46.97 -1.27 -1.11
N ASN A 984 -46.58 -1.25 0.17
CA ASN A 984 -46.67 -2.41 1.07
C ASN A 984 -46.02 -3.71 0.51
N GLY A 985 -44.94 -3.57 -0.25
CA GLY A 985 -44.22 -4.71 -0.84
C GLY A 985 -44.81 -5.25 -2.15
N MET A 986 -45.90 -4.66 -2.66
CA MET A 986 -46.47 -5.01 -3.97
C MET A 986 -46.26 -3.86 -4.97
N PRO A 987 -46.12 -4.14 -6.28
CA PRO A 987 -46.05 -3.11 -7.32
C PRO A 987 -47.26 -2.16 -7.25
N ASN A 988 -47.01 -0.86 -7.45
CA ASN A 988 -48.08 0.13 -7.50
C ASN A 988 -48.92 -0.09 -8.78
N PRO A 989 -50.22 -0.41 -8.66
CA PRO A 989 -51.06 -0.68 -9.83
C PRO A 989 -51.31 0.55 -10.71
N GLU A 990 -51.04 1.76 -10.21
CA GLU A 990 -51.18 3.00 -10.95
C GLU A 990 -49.88 3.44 -11.63
N LEU A 991 -48.72 2.87 -11.28
CA LEU A 991 -47.41 3.35 -11.74
C LEU A 991 -46.49 2.19 -12.12
N GLU A 992 -46.18 2.11 -13.41
CA GLU A 992 -45.32 1.09 -14.01
C GLU A 992 -44.08 1.74 -14.62
N ILE A 993 -42.95 1.06 -14.56
CA ILE A 993 -41.70 1.46 -15.22
C ILE A 993 -41.11 0.26 -15.96
N GLU A 994 -40.69 0.51 -17.20
CA GLU A 994 -39.99 -0.45 -18.04
C GLU A 994 -38.62 0.13 -18.40
N PHE A 995 -37.59 -0.70 -18.38
CA PHE A 995 -36.22 -0.36 -18.77
C PHE A 995 -35.90 -1.11 -20.07
N PRO A 996 -36.05 -0.46 -21.24
CA PRO A 996 -35.76 -1.09 -22.53
C PRO A 996 -34.27 -1.41 -22.66
N ASP A 997 -33.94 -2.51 -23.32
CA ASP A 997 -32.56 -2.78 -23.75
C ASP A 997 -32.25 -1.94 -25.00
N ASN A 998 -32.07 -0.64 -24.79
CA ASN A 998 -31.77 0.34 -25.83
C ASN A 998 -30.77 1.37 -25.31
N MET A 999 -29.72 1.62 -26.09
CA MET A 999 -28.63 2.52 -25.73
C MET A 999 -29.06 3.97 -25.51
N PHE A 1000 -30.15 4.42 -26.13
CA PHE A 1000 -30.64 5.80 -26.01
C PHE A 1000 -31.98 5.92 -25.28
N PHE A 1001 -32.87 4.94 -25.45
CA PHE A 1001 -34.20 4.95 -24.82
C PHE A 1001 -34.15 4.13 -23.53
N GLN A 1002 -33.86 4.81 -22.44
CA GLN A 1002 -33.39 4.20 -21.21
C GLN A 1002 -34.52 3.85 -20.22
N ALA A 1003 -35.66 4.55 -20.24
CA ALA A 1003 -36.85 4.13 -19.47
C ALA A 1003 -38.18 4.63 -20.05
N LEU A 1004 -39.24 3.85 -19.81
CA LEU A 1004 -40.63 4.20 -20.04
C LEU A 1004 -41.41 4.12 -18.73
N VAL A 1005 -41.96 5.23 -18.26
CA VAL A 1005 -42.85 5.26 -17.10
C VAL A 1005 -44.29 5.48 -17.56
N THR A 1006 -45.20 4.60 -17.13
CA THR A 1006 -46.64 4.72 -17.36
C THR A 1006 -47.33 4.97 -16.03
N TYR A 1007 -47.93 6.14 -15.87
CA TYR A 1007 -48.67 6.54 -14.67
C TYR A 1007 -50.15 6.74 -15.00
N LYS A 1008 -51.04 6.02 -14.31
CA LYS A 1008 -52.50 6.02 -14.46
C LYS A 1008 -53.18 6.53 -13.19
N PRO A 1009 -52.98 7.81 -12.80
CA PRO A 1009 -53.55 8.35 -11.57
C PRO A 1009 -55.06 8.48 -11.63
N ASN A 1010 -55.71 8.37 -10.47
CA ASN A 1010 -57.04 8.95 -10.26
C ASN A 1010 -56.90 10.37 -9.70
N LEU A 1011 -56.95 11.37 -10.57
CA LEU A 1011 -56.77 12.76 -10.20
C LEU A 1011 -58.05 13.33 -9.57
N ALA A 1012 -57.94 13.89 -8.37
CA ALA A 1012 -59.08 14.56 -7.75
C ALA A 1012 -59.41 15.89 -8.48
N PRO A 1013 -60.66 16.39 -8.43
CA PRO A 1013 -61.03 17.62 -9.12
C PRO A 1013 -60.24 18.85 -8.66
N GLY A 1014 -60.07 19.84 -9.54
CA GLY A 1014 -59.29 21.05 -9.33
C GLY A 1014 -57.91 21.04 -10.00
N GLN A 1015 -57.10 22.03 -9.67
CA GLN A 1015 -55.73 22.16 -10.19
C GLN A 1015 -54.82 21.12 -9.53
N ARG A 1016 -54.14 20.32 -10.34
CA ARG A 1016 -53.19 19.27 -9.92
C ARG A 1016 -51.81 19.55 -10.45
N ARG A 1017 -50.81 19.31 -9.61
CA ARG A 1017 -49.41 19.54 -9.94
C ARG A 1017 -48.68 18.21 -10.04
N LEU A 1018 -48.28 17.86 -11.26
CA LEU A 1018 -47.41 16.73 -11.53
C LEU A 1018 -45.98 17.22 -11.72
N ARG A 1019 -45.03 16.56 -11.04
CA ARG A 1019 -43.62 16.85 -11.20
C ARG A 1019 -42.87 15.56 -11.44
N PHE A 1020 -42.00 15.60 -12.43
CA PHE A 1020 -41.18 14.48 -12.83
C PHE A 1020 -39.72 14.87 -12.66
N LEU A 1021 -38.95 13.96 -12.08
CA LEU A 1021 -37.51 14.06 -11.95
C LEU A 1021 -36.91 12.81 -12.55
N ALA A 1022 -35.88 12.96 -13.38
CA ALA A 1022 -35.06 11.84 -13.77
C ALA A 1022 -33.57 12.18 -13.63
N THR A 1023 -32.78 11.17 -13.31
CA THR A 1023 -31.32 11.22 -13.28
C THR A 1023 -30.79 10.02 -14.04
N ASP A 1024 -29.78 10.20 -14.87
CA ASP A 1024 -29.03 9.09 -15.44
C ASP A 1024 -28.24 8.34 -14.34
N ASN A 1025 -27.44 7.35 -14.72
CA ASN A 1025 -26.57 6.63 -13.78
C ASN A 1025 -25.29 7.39 -13.40
N THR A 1026 -24.95 8.47 -14.11
CA THR A 1026 -23.74 9.26 -13.84
C THR A 1026 -24.01 10.48 -12.95
N GLY A 1027 -25.28 10.76 -12.67
CA GLY A 1027 -25.75 11.84 -11.81
C GLY A 1027 -26.20 13.11 -12.54
N ASN A 1028 -26.27 13.10 -13.87
CA ASN A 1028 -26.83 14.18 -14.65
C ASN A 1028 -28.35 14.20 -14.49
N PHE A 1029 -28.89 15.39 -14.23
CA PHE A 1029 -30.32 15.59 -14.05
C PHE A 1029 -30.95 15.96 -15.38
N ALA A 1030 -32.04 15.28 -15.71
CA ALA A 1030 -32.96 15.82 -16.68
C ALA A 1030 -33.60 17.09 -16.11
N ASP A 1031 -33.90 18.05 -16.98
CA ASP A 1031 -34.68 19.21 -16.60
C ASP A 1031 -36.01 18.77 -15.97
N SER A 1032 -36.32 19.29 -14.77
CA SER A 1032 -37.54 18.90 -14.07
C SER A 1032 -38.76 19.40 -14.84
N ILE A 1033 -39.58 18.46 -15.32
CA ILE A 1033 -40.87 18.78 -15.92
C ILE A 1033 -41.90 18.94 -14.80
N VAL A 1034 -42.48 20.14 -14.73
CA VAL A 1034 -43.58 20.46 -13.81
C VAL A 1034 -44.80 20.83 -14.63
N ASN A 1035 -45.77 19.93 -14.67
CA ASN A 1035 -47.04 20.15 -15.35
C ASN A 1035 -48.13 20.47 -14.33
N THR A 1036 -48.83 21.56 -14.56
CA THR A 1036 -50.03 21.94 -13.84
C THR A 1036 -51.22 21.64 -14.74
N VAL A 1037 -52.11 20.76 -14.29
CA VAL A 1037 -53.29 20.35 -15.06
C VAL A 1037 -54.57 20.66 -14.30
N VAL A 1038 -55.66 20.85 -15.01
CA VAL A 1038 -56.97 21.10 -14.39
C VAL A 1038 -57.88 19.89 -14.64
N VAL A 1039 -58.47 19.37 -13.57
CA VAL A 1039 -59.39 18.22 -13.63
C VAL A 1039 -60.78 18.67 -13.19
N ASN A 1040 -61.78 18.51 -14.07
CA ASN A 1040 -63.18 18.77 -13.75
C ASN A 1040 -64.00 17.50 -13.98
N THR A 1041 -65.04 17.31 -13.17
CA THR A 1041 -65.97 16.19 -13.33
C THR A 1041 -67.09 16.49 -14.32
N ASP A 1042 -67.57 17.74 -14.35
CA ASP A 1042 -68.63 18.15 -15.26
C ASP A 1042 -68.09 18.40 -16.66
N LEU A 1043 -68.87 17.93 -17.64
CA LEU A 1043 -68.60 18.20 -19.05
C LEU A 1043 -68.90 19.68 -19.31
N SER A 1044 -67.90 20.46 -19.72
CA SER A 1044 -68.09 21.88 -20.04
C SER A 1044 -67.28 22.27 -21.26
N ILE A 1045 -67.87 23.11 -22.10
CA ILE A 1045 -67.14 23.83 -23.15
C ILE A 1045 -66.49 25.02 -22.46
N ILE A 1046 -65.17 25.00 -22.32
CA ILE A 1046 -64.42 26.06 -21.63
C ILE A 1046 -64.27 27.27 -22.56
N ASP A 1047 -63.65 27.02 -23.71
CA ASP A 1047 -63.44 28.01 -24.76
C ASP A 1047 -63.81 27.38 -26.09
N ILE A 1048 -64.42 28.17 -26.97
CA ILE A 1048 -64.68 27.78 -28.35
C ILE A 1048 -64.55 28.99 -29.27
N ALA A 1049 -63.77 28.81 -30.32
CA ALA A 1049 -63.61 29.79 -31.38
C ALA A 1049 -63.42 29.06 -32.71
N ASN A 1050 -63.42 29.82 -33.79
CA ASN A 1050 -62.93 29.32 -35.05
C ASN A 1050 -61.91 30.30 -35.64
N TYR A 1051 -60.86 29.76 -36.27
CA TYR A 1051 -59.81 30.57 -36.88
C TYR A 1051 -59.34 29.95 -38.20
N PRO A 1052 -59.16 30.75 -39.27
CA PRO A 1052 -59.47 32.18 -39.36
C PRO A 1052 -60.98 32.49 -39.29
N ASN A 1053 -61.33 33.66 -38.73
CA ASN A 1053 -62.70 34.22 -38.69
C ASN A 1053 -62.62 35.76 -38.80
N PRO A 1054 -63.03 36.40 -39.92
CA PRO A 1054 -63.70 35.79 -41.08
C PRO A 1054 -62.83 34.78 -41.84
N MET A 1055 -63.43 33.68 -42.30
CA MET A 1055 -62.77 32.68 -43.14
C MET A 1055 -62.88 33.03 -44.62
N LYS A 1056 -61.85 32.68 -45.41
CA LYS A 1056 -61.86 32.78 -46.87
C LYS A 1056 -62.31 31.46 -47.49
N THR A 1057 -61.51 30.42 -47.34
CA THR A 1057 -61.76 29.09 -47.89
C THR A 1057 -62.03 28.06 -46.80
N GLU A 1058 -61.34 28.14 -45.67
CA GLU A 1058 -61.38 27.15 -44.60
C GLU A 1058 -61.30 27.80 -43.22
N THR A 1059 -61.72 27.07 -42.19
CA THR A 1059 -61.57 27.46 -40.79
C THR A 1059 -61.40 26.22 -39.92
N ASN A 1060 -60.76 26.36 -38.78
CA ASN A 1060 -60.73 25.33 -37.74
C ASN A 1060 -61.57 25.77 -36.56
N PHE A 1061 -62.51 24.93 -36.12
CA PHE A 1061 -63.19 25.09 -34.84
C PHE A 1061 -62.27 24.59 -33.73
N MET A 1062 -61.67 25.52 -32.98
CA MET A 1062 -60.72 25.27 -31.91
C MET A 1062 -61.45 25.41 -30.57
N PHE A 1063 -61.37 24.39 -29.72
CA PHE A 1063 -62.11 24.40 -28.45
C PHE A 1063 -61.41 23.59 -27.36
N ASN A 1064 -61.61 24.02 -26.11
CA ASN A 1064 -61.17 23.34 -24.91
C ASN A 1064 -62.37 22.74 -24.20
N LEU A 1065 -62.30 21.45 -23.87
CA LEU A 1065 -63.32 20.77 -23.09
C LEU A 1065 -62.79 20.41 -21.71
N SER A 1066 -63.62 20.53 -20.69
CA SER A 1066 -63.42 19.85 -19.41
C SER A 1066 -64.40 18.70 -19.27
N GLY A 1067 -64.05 17.67 -18.51
CA GLY A 1067 -64.97 16.57 -18.19
C GLY A 1067 -64.25 15.37 -17.59
N GLU A 1068 -65.00 14.50 -16.93
CA GLU A 1068 -64.45 13.28 -16.32
C GLU A 1068 -63.96 12.26 -17.37
N PHE A 1069 -64.67 12.19 -18.50
CA PHE A 1069 -64.40 11.30 -19.63
C PHE A 1069 -64.46 12.07 -20.95
N ASN A 1070 -63.80 11.56 -21.99
CA ASN A 1070 -64.00 12.05 -23.35
C ASN A 1070 -65.49 11.98 -23.76
N PRO A 1071 -66.00 13.01 -24.46
CA PRO A 1071 -67.39 13.01 -24.92
C PRO A 1071 -67.66 11.89 -25.93
N THR A 1072 -68.88 11.36 -25.88
CA THR A 1072 -69.36 10.30 -26.78
C THR A 1072 -69.63 10.79 -28.19
N SER A 1073 -69.97 12.06 -28.37
CA SER A 1073 -70.03 12.70 -29.69
C SER A 1073 -69.76 14.20 -29.62
N CYS A 1074 -69.19 14.72 -30.71
CA CYS A 1074 -69.00 16.15 -30.94
C CYS A 1074 -69.51 16.51 -32.34
N ARG A 1075 -70.41 17.49 -32.39
CA ARG A 1075 -71.09 17.89 -33.62
C ARG A 1075 -71.11 19.41 -33.78
N VAL A 1076 -70.68 19.88 -34.94
CA VAL A 1076 -70.83 21.28 -35.38
C VAL A 1076 -71.93 21.36 -36.41
N LYS A 1077 -72.98 22.15 -36.14
CA LYS A 1077 -74.05 22.44 -37.11
C LYS A 1077 -73.98 23.89 -37.53
N ILE A 1078 -73.83 24.16 -38.82
CA ILE A 1078 -73.67 25.51 -39.36
C ILE A 1078 -74.97 25.95 -40.00
N PHE A 1079 -75.44 27.15 -39.68
CA PHE A 1079 -76.72 27.71 -40.11
C PHE A 1079 -76.54 29.11 -40.71
N THR A 1080 -77.45 29.48 -41.62
CA THR A 1080 -77.63 30.90 -41.99
C THR A 1080 -78.25 31.70 -40.85
N THR A 1081 -78.19 33.03 -40.90
CA THR A 1081 -78.87 33.91 -39.92
C THR A 1081 -80.41 33.74 -39.91
N ALA A 1082 -80.99 33.18 -40.97
CA ALA A 1082 -82.40 32.83 -41.06
C ALA A 1082 -82.74 31.42 -40.51
N GLY A 1083 -81.75 30.66 -40.02
CA GLY A 1083 -81.94 29.35 -39.40
C GLY A 1083 -81.93 28.15 -40.35
N ARG A 1084 -81.58 28.32 -41.63
CA ARG A 1084 -81.38 27.19 -42.57
C ARG A 1084 -80.08 26.46 -42.22
N LEU A 1085 -80.15 25.14 -41.99
CA LEU A 1085 -78.97 24.28 -41.80
C LEU A 1085 -78.19 24.15 -43.12
N ILE A 1086 -76.87 24.32 -43.05
CA ILE A 1086 -75.95 24.36 -44.19
C ILE A 1086 -74.95 23.21 -44.13
N LYS A 1087 -74.45 22.88 -42.94
CA LYS A 1087 -73.48 21.79 -42.77
C LYS A 1087 -73.65 21.11 -41.43
N THR A 1088 -73.49 19.79 -41.38
CA THR A 1088 -73.23 19.05 -40.14
C THR A 1088 -71.84 18.41 -40.20
N ILE A 1089 -71.02 18.64 -39.18
CA ILE A 1089 -69.69 18.05 -39.03
C ILE A 1089 -69.69 17.22 -37.75
N ASP A 1090 -69.56 15.91 -37.89
CA ASP A 1090 -69.35 14.99 -36.76
C ASP A 1090 -67.86 14.68 -36.65
N ALA A 1091 -67.29 14.87 -35.45
CA ALA A 1091 -65.88 14.62 -35.18
C ALA A 1091 -65.69 14.02 -33.79
N PRO A 1092 -64.61 13.26 -33.56
CA PRO A 1092 -64.22 12.92 -32.20
C PRO A 1092 -63.77 14.18 -31.45
N ALA A 1093 -64.00 14.19 -30.14
CA ALA A 1093 -63.47 15.22 -29.25
C ALA A 1093 -62.96 14.56 -27.98
N ASN A 1094 -61.89 15.13 -27.41
CA ASN A 1094 -61.30 14.68 -26.15
C ASN A 1094 -61.40 15.79 -25.11
N VAL A 1095 -61.26 15.46 -23.84
CA VAL A 1095 -61.00 16.47 -22.80
C VAL A 1095 -59.68 17.19 -23.12
N GLY A 1096 -59.63 18.49 -22.86
CA GLY A 1096 -58.53 19.37 -23.26
C GLY A 1096 -58.75 20.02 -24.62
N TYR A 1097 -57.65 20.37 -25.29
CA TYR A 1097 -57.66 21.09 -26.57
C TYR A 1097 -58.00 20.19 -27.76
N ASN A 1098 -58.86 20.72 -28.63
CA ASN A 1098 -59.31 20.09 -29.87
C ASN A 1098 -59.38 21.10 -31.01
N SER A 1099 -59.28 20.59 -32.24
CA SER A 1099 -59.44 21.36 -33.46
C SER A 1099 -60.20 20.54 -34.50
N ILE A 1100 -61.28 21.07 -35.05
CA ILE A 1100 -62.06 20.45 -36.13
C ILE A 1100 -61.93 21.31 -37.38
N TYR A 1101 -61.36 20.73 -38.42
CA TYR A 1101 -61.21 21.38 -39.72
C TYR A 1101 -62.54 21.45 -40.48
N TRP A 1102 -62.75 22.56 -41.19
CA TRP A 1102 -63.82 22.68 -42.18
C TRP A 1102 -63.37 23.48 -43.40
N ASP A 1103 -63.70 22.96 -44.58
CA ASP A 1103 -63.32 23.48 -45.90
C ASP A 1103 -64.30 24.53 -46.46
N GLY A 1104 -65.24 25.03 -45.64
CA GLY A 1104 -66.17 26.09 -46.03
C GLY A 1104 -67.22 25.67 -47.06
N LYS A 1105 -67.46 24.37 -47.24
CA LYS A 1105 -68.51 23.83 -48.12
C LYS A 1105 -69.72 23.34 -47.35
N ASP A 1106 -70.89 23.35 -47.98
CA ASP A 1106 -72.13 22.78 -47.45
C ASP A 1106 -72.18 21.24 -47.58
N ASP A 1107 -73.33 20.63 -47.32
CA ASP A 1107 -73.53 19.18 -47.45
C ASP A 1107 -73.62 18.70 -48.92
N ASP A 1108 -73.90 19.59 -49.87
CA ASP A 1108 -73.94 19.29 -51.31
C ASP A 1108 -72.54 19.45 -51.97
N GLY A 1109 -71.55 19.95 -51.22
CA GLY A 1109 -70.18 20.13 -51.66
C GLY A 1109 -69.93 21.49 -52.31
N ASP A 1110 -70.88 22.41 -52.23
CA ASP A 1110 -70.78 23.76 -52.76
C ASP A 1110 -70.25 24.72 -51.70
N PHE A 1111 -69.52 25.73 -52.17
CA PHE A 1111 -68.97 26.77 -51.31
C PHE A 1111 -70.06 27.75 -50.84
N ILE A 1112 -70.11 28.00 -49.53
CA ILE A 1112 -71.11 28.91 -48.96
C ILE A 1112 -70.78 30.38 -49.28
N ALA A 1113 -71.80 31.20 -49.51
CA ALA A 1113 -71.67 32.60 -49.91
C ALA A 1113 -71.08 33.50 -48.80
N ASN A 1114 -70.51 34.65 -49.18
CA ASN A 1114 -70.02 35.66 -48.23
C ASN A 1114 -71.16 36.13 -47.31
N GLY A 1115 -70.91 36.21 -46.01
CA GLY A 1115 -71.93 36.55 -45.03
C GLY A 1115 -71.62 36.08 -43.62
N THR A 1116 -72.53 36.37 -42.70
CA THR A 1116 -72.48 35.86 -41.31
C THR A 1116 -73.32 34.59 -41.20
N TYR A 1117 -72.76 33.60 -40.53
CA TYR A 1117 -73.36 32.31 -40.22
C TYR A 1117 -73.33 32.10 -38.71
N LEU A 1118 -74.23 31.25 -38.21
CA LEU A 1118 -74.22 30.80 -36.83
C LEU A 1118 -73.83 29.32 -36.83
N TYR A 1119 -72.88 28.93 -35.99
CA TYR A 1119 -72.65 27.50 -35.75
C TYR A 1119 -73.10 27.13 -34.34
N LYS A 1120 -73.86 26.05 -34.25
CA LYS A 1120 -74.22 25.39 -33.00
C LYS A 1120 -73.26 24.23 -32.79
N PHE A 1121 -72.42 24.36 -31.79
CA PHE A 1121 -71.54 23.33 -31.29
C PHE A 1121 -72.26 22.50 -30.23
N ILE A 1122 -72.22 21.18 -30.36
CA ILE A 1122 -72.94 20.23 -29.50
C ILE A 1122 -71.95 19.17 -29.06
N ILE A 1123 -71.74 19.08 -27.75
CA ILE A 1123 -70.94 18.02 -27.12
C ILE A 1123 -71.85 17.17 -26.27
N GLN A 1124 -71.77 15.85 -26.44
CA GLN A 1124 -72.56 14.89 -25.66
C GLN A 1124 -71.63 13.97 -24.87
N GLY A 1125 -71.71 14.06 -23.54
CA GLY A 1125 -71.10 13.10 -22.62
C GLY A 1125 -72.07 11.97 -22.27
N ASN A 1126 -71.69 11.15 -21.29
CA ASN A 1126 -72.49 10.00 -20.85
C ASN A 1126 -73.84 10.40 -20.21
N SER A 1127 -73.92 11.56 -19.56
CA SER A 1127 -75.10 12.03 -18.82
C SER A 1127 -75.45 13.51 -19.04
N GLN A 1128 -74.62 14.26 -19.77
CA GLN A 1128 -74.75 15.71 -19.97
C GLN A 1128 -74.58 16.05 -21.47
N ILE A 1129 -75.36 17.01 -21.96
CA ILE A 1129 -75.22 17.59 -23.30
C ILE A 1129 -74.93 19.08 -23.12
N GLU A 1130 -73.79 19.52 -23.62
CA GLU A 1130 -73.40 20.92 -23.65
C GLU A 1130 -73.56 21.48 -25.06
N THR A 1131 -74.09 22.70 -25.16
CA THR A 1131 -74.24 23.36 -26.45
C THR A 1131 -73.81 24.81 -26.40
N SER A 1132 -73.08 25.25 -27.41
CA SER A 1132 -72.67 26.65 -27.58
C SER A 1132 -73.06 27.13 -28.98
N ILE A 1133 -73.53 28.37 -29.10
CA ILE A 1133 -73.85 28.99 -30.40
C ILE A 1133 -72.91 30.16 -30.60
N GLN A 1134 -72.19 30.15 -31.72
CA GLN A 1134 -71.16 31.14 -32.03
C GLN A 1134 -71.35 31.70 -33.43
N LYS A 1135 -70.70 32.83 -33.69
CA LYS A 1135 -70.75 33.51 -34.99
C LYS A 1135 -69.52 33.16 -35.82
N LEU A 1136 -69.77 32.87 -37.09
CA LEU A 1136 -68.77 32.63 -38.11
C LEU A 1136 -69.02 33.63 -39.25
N ALA A 1137 -67.98 34.30 -39.73
CA ALA A 1137 -68.06 35.15 -40.91
C ALA A 1137 -67.30 34.52 -42.07
N VAL A 1138 -67.87 34.58 -43.28
CA VAL A 1138 -67.23 34.17 -44.52
C VAL A 1138 -67.00 35.41 -45.38
N LEU A 1139 -65.75 35.66 -45.74
CA LEU A 1139 -65.33 36.77 -46.59
C LEU A 1139 -64.28 36.26 -47.59
N ARG A 1140 -64.76 35.70 -48.70
CA ARG A 1140 -63.98 35.22 -49.84
C ARG A 1140 -63.45 36.37 -50.67
#